data_AF-A0A668V3Z0-F1
#
_entry.id   AF-A0A668V3Z0-F1
#
_cell.length_a   1.000
_cell.length_b   1.000
_cell.length_c   1.000
_cell.angle_alpha   90.00
_cell.angle_beta   90.00
_cell.angle_gamma   90.00
#
_symmetry.space_group_name_H-M   'P 1'
#
loop_
_entity.id
_entity.type
_entity.pdbx_description
1 polymer ?
#
loop_
_entity_poly.entity_id
_entity_poly.type
_entity_poly.pdbx_seq_one_letter_code
_entity_poly.pdbx_strand_id
1 'polypeptide(L)'
;MYKDYRSSRVAGLNALPFDPAANNDPLQFNGSSGQLVTDCPPLENTAENSKKRKRASLPPEGICNMTMDSNSITMPMSDPNAWATAMNNLGMPPIGLTGQPLMPDFDPNLGMMAGITPMNPMMPGLGMVPAPLSQDVPVVKEIIHCKSCTLFPPNPNLPPPATRDRPPGCKTVFVGGLPENATEQLIMEVFGQCGDITAIRKSKKNFCHIRFAEEPTVDKALFLSGYRIRLGSSTDKKDTGRLHVDFAQARDDLYEWECRQRMLAREERHRRKMEEDRLRPPSPPPIVHYSEHECGQLGDKIKDDGKFPEAVRVLLTWLERGEVNRRNANNFYSMIQSSNSHIRRLMGEKSQHEKEMEEAKDKFKTALAGILAQFEQIVSVFQAASKQKAWDHFSKAQRKNLDMWRKQAEEIRNMHNEQLMGIRREEEMEMSDDDMEDAPDSKDSEDSGVSQAEALKEENDSLRCQLDAYRNEVELLKQEQGKNQPIRSEEDNTHSQQLSFLQQALQGMQKQLLKMREELKQREAELEKSLEDKQQLKNQVQNLKEGLQNLQNAQLEMSKQDDRGSEESANQSSEATASTVVSCSQEKEGPTERNPPSPVHSEREALLVGIISTFLHVHPFGASIEYICSYLQRLDTKINPNEVESLLSRLPCTFRQELTGVGASLEKRWNFCGFQGIKST
;
A
#
# COMPACT_ATOMS: atom_id res chain seq x y z
N MET A 1 -20.85 69.64 10.93
CA MET A 1 -20.89 69.72 9.45
C MET A 1 -20.95 68.28 8.97
N TYR A 2 -22.07 67.69 8.55
CA TYR A 2 -23.32 68.12 7.90
C TYR A 2 -23.21 68.37 6.37
N LYS A 3 -24.05 67.65 5.60
CA LYS A 3 -24.16 67.53 4.13
C LYS A 3 -23.09 66.62 3.51
N ASP A 4 -23.37 65.53 2.79
CA ASP A 4 -24.42 65.14 1.82
C ASP A 4 -24.33 65.82 0.44
N TYR A 5 -24.30 65.03 -0.65
CA TYR A 5 -25.38 65.03 -1.66
C TYR A 5 -25.37 63.82 -2.64
N ARG A 6 -26.54 63.58 -3.25
CA ARG A 6 -26.94 62.50 -4.20
C ARG A 6 -26.24 62.64 -5.58
N SER A 7 -26.07 61.62 -6.45
CA SER A 7 -26.79 60.38 -6.82
C SER A 7 -27.89 60.49 -7.90
N SER A 8 -27.67 59.84 -9.07
CA SER A 8 -28.61 59.33 -10.11
C SER A 8 -27.79 58.44 -11.08
N ARG A 9 -28.16 57.19 -11.47
CA ARG A 9 -29.34 56.65 -12.20
C ARG A 9 -29.33 57.03 -13.70
N VAL A 10 -29.68 56.17 -14.67
CA VAL A 10 -30.81 55.19 -14.76
C VAL A 10 -30.46 53.89 -15.55
N ALA A 11 -31.15 52.78 -15.21
CA ALA A 11 -31.43 51.45 -15.84
C ALA A 11 -30.84 51.04 -17.22
N GLY A 12 -30.68 49.74 -17.55
CA GLY A 12 -31.08 48.47 -16.88
C GLY A 12 -30.43 47.25 -17.60
N LEU A 13 -30.96 46.01 -17.70
CA LEU A 13 -32.23 45.36 -17.32
C LEU A 13 -32.02 43.81 -17.25
N ASN A 14 -32.84 43.08 -16.46
CA ASN A 14 -33.12 41.61 -16.48
C ASN A 14 -31.95 40.59 -16.28
N ALA A 15 -32.12 39.45 -15.60
CA ALA A 15 -33.17 39.01 -14.67
C ALA A 15 -32.72 37.85 -13.74
N LEU A 16 -32.98 38.04 -12.43
CA LEU A 16 -33.14 37.08 -11.31
C LEU A 16 -31.97 36.14 -10.86
N PRO A 17 -31.93 35.73 -9.57
CA PRO A 17 -30.79 35.02 -8.96
C PRO A 17 -31.14 33.61 -8.43
N PHE A 18 -30.13 32.87 -7.96
CA PHE A 18 -30.15 32.18 -6.65
C PHE A 18 -28.72 31.77 -6.25
N ASP A 19 -28.24 32.28 -5.11
CA ASP A 19 -26.96 31.89 -4.49
C ASP A 19 -27.27 31.16 -3.16
N PRO A 20 -26.86 29.89 -2.96
CA PRO A 20 -27.12 29.14 -1.73
C PRO A 20 -26.34 29.64 -0.50
N ALA A 21 -25.31 30.48 -0.64
CA ALA A 21 -24.37 30.79 0.44
C ALA A 21 -24.88 31.81 1.49
N ALA A 22 -26.09 32.36 1.32
CA ALA A 22 -26.59 33.50 2.10
C ALA A 22 -27.91 33.21 2.84
N ASN A 23 -27.88 32.35 3.88
CA ASN A 23 -28.88 32.35 4.94
C ASN A 23 -28.22 32.07 6.30
N ASN A 24 -28.55 32.85 7.32
CA ASN A 24 -27.90 32.83 8.64
C ASN A 24 -28.89 33.18 9.78
N ASP A 25 -30.11 32.64 9.70
CA ASP A 25 -31.14 32.76 10.76
C ASP A 25 -31.22 31.49 11.64
N PRO A 26 -31.34 31.61 12.98
CA PRO A 26 -31.39 30.47 13.89
C PRO A 26 -32.79 29.82 13.96
N LEU A 27 -32.86 28.50 13.78
CA LEU A 27 -34.11 27.74 13.91
C LEU A 27 -34.54 27.60 15.38
N GLN A 28 -35.71 28.15 15.71
CA GLN A 28 -36.31 28.06 17.04
C GLN A 28 -37.14 26.77 17.19
N PHE A 29 -36.99 26.08 18.32
CA PHE A 29 -37.93 25.05 18.78
C PHE A 29 -38.54 25.46 20.12
N ASN A 30 -39.84 25.74 20.10
CA ASN A 30 -40.58 26.16 21.29
C ASN A 30 -40.93 24.95 22.16
N GLY A 31 -40.43 24.90 23.39
CA GLY A 31 -40.76 23.85 24.35
C GLY A 31 -42.02 24.17 25.15
N SER A 32 -42.82 23.15 25.48
CA SER A 32 -43.82 23.26 26.54
C SER A 32 -44.08 21.90 27.18
N SER A 33 -43.88 21.82 28.49
CA SER A 33 -44.21 20.67 29.33
C SER A 33 -45.51 20.94 30.09
N GLY A 34 -46.43 19.98 30.09
CA GLY A 34 -47.75 20.13 30.74
C GLY A 34 -48.26 18.79 31.26
N GLN A 35 -48.69 18.79 32.52
CA GLN A 35 -49.18 17.62 33.25
C GLN A 35 -50.48 18.00 33.98
N LEU A 36 -51.56 17.27 33.74
CA LEU A 36 -52.79 17.11 34.57
C LEU A 36 -53.61 15.98 33.89
N VAL A 37 -53.90 14.86 34.55
CA VAL A 37 -55.02 14.62 35.50
C VAL A 37 -56.38 14.46 34.82
N THR A 38 -56.85 13.22 34.90
CA THR A 38 -58.22 12.69 35.02
C THR A 38 -59.39 13.68 35.06
N ASP A 39 -60.44 13.38 34.30
CA ASP A 39 -61.82 13.51 34.80
C ASP A 39 -62.79 12.45 34.21
N CYS A 40 -63.94 12.29 34.86
CA CYS A 40 -65.03 11.32 34.60
C CYS A 40 -66.09 11.87 33.58
N PRO A 41 -67.21 11.19 33.16
CA PRO A 41 -68.05 10.23 33.92
C PRO A 41 -68.73 9.08 33.05
N PRO A 42 -69.95 8.52 33.31
CA PRO A 42 -70.10 7.05 33.50
C PRO A 42 -71.32 6.38 32.76
N LEU A 43 -71.79 5.22 33.27
CA LEU A 43 -72.95 4.36 32.86
C LEU A 43 -72.70 3.45 31.62
N GLU A 44 -73.28 2.24 31.47
CA GLU A 44 -74.08 1.36 32.36
C GLU A 44 -73.99 -0.14 31.90
N ASN A 45 -74.43 -1.09 32.76
CA ASN A 45 -74.95 -2.48 32.53
C ASN A 45 -74.49 -3.33 31.30
N THR A 46 -74.30 -4.65 31.37
CA THR A 46 -75.14 -5.70 32.01
C THR A 46 -74.40 -7.07 32.06
N ALA A 47 -74.80 -8.00 32.97
CA ALA A 47 -74.83 -9.49 32.91
C ALA A 47 -73.78 -10.33 32.08
N GLU A 48 -73.33 -11.55 32.46
CA GLU A 48 -73.66 -12.47 33.56
C GLU A 48 -72.61 -13.62 33.76
N ASN A 49 -72.88 -14.52 34.72
CA ASN A 49 -72.46 -15.95 34.80
C ASN A 49 -71.07 -16.42 35.34
N SER A 50 -71.05 -16.65 36.66
CA SER A 50 -71.02 -18.00 37.29
C SER A 50 -69.79 -18.96 37.26
N LYS A 51 -69.38 -19.35 38.50
CA LYS A 51 -68.63 -20.56 38.96
C LYS A 51 -67.09 -20.55 38.79
N LYS A 52 -66.24 -21.17 39.64
CA LYS A 52 -66.12 -21.37 41.12
C LYS A 52 -65.02 -22.45 41.40
N ARG A 53 -63.92 -22.09 42.11
CA ARG A 53 -63.16 -22.91 43.13
C ARG A 53 -62.45 -24.24 42.65
N LYS A 54 -61.48 -24.92 43.32
CA LYS A 54 -60.73 -24.87 44.62
C LYS A 54 -59.51 -25.86 44.48
N ARG A 55 -58.21 -25.54 44.67
CA ARG A 55 -57.29 -25.44 45.87
C ARG A 55 -57.08 -26.69 46.79
N ALA A 56 -55.80 -26.97 47.14
CA ALA A 56 -55.22 -27.83 48.24
C ALA A 56 -55.05 -29.37 47.97
N SER A 57 -54.13 -30.17 48.57
CA SER A 57 -52.93 -29.99 49.45
C SER A 57 -52.08 -31.31 49.64
N LEU A 58 -50.94 -31.26 50.35
CA LEU A 58 -49.97 -32.34 50.75
C LEU A 58 -50.49 -33.29 51.89
N PRO A 59 -49.73 -34.27 52.49
CA PRO A 59 -48.60 -35.18 52.11
C PRO A 59 -49.03 -36.70 52.35
N PRO A 60 -48.32 -37.71 52.97
CA PRO A 60 -46.89 -38.06 53.21
C PRO A 60 -46.47 -39.57 52.92
N GLU A 61 -45.21 -39.94 53.26
CA GLU A 61 -44.61 -41.22 53.77
C GLU A 61 -45.01 -42.66 53.29
N GLY A 62 -44.11 -43.68 53.24
CA GLY A 62 -42.66 -43.75 53.55
C GLY A 62 -42.07 -45.19 53.52
N ILE A 63 -40.80 -45.36 53.97
CA ILE A 63 -40.02 -46.64 54.16
C ILE A 63 -39.50 -47.31 52.86
N CYS A 64 -38.26 -47.81 52.65
CA CYS A 64 -36.87 -47.74 53.18
C CYS A 64 -36.01 -48.64 52.22
N ASN A 65 -34.69 -48.63 52.01
CA ASN A 65 -33.47 -47.83 52.31
C ASN A 65 -32.46 -48.13 51.15
N MET A 66 -31.14 -47.84 51.07
CA MET A 66 -30.03 -47.48 51.98
C MET A 66 -28.98 -46.58 51.26
N THR A 67 -28.03 -46.01 52.03
CA THR A 67 -26.64 -45.59 51.71
C THR A 67 -26.25 -45.35 50.24
N MET A 68 -25.84 -44.15 49.83
CA MET A 68 -24.70 -43.40 50.38
C MET A 68 -24.93 -41.88 50.44
N ASP A 69 -24.07 -41.18 51.19
CA ASP A 69 -24.23 -39.76 51.51
C ASP A 69 -24.10 -38.81 50.32
N SER A 70 -24.84 -37.71 50.38
CA SER A 70 -24.69 -36.56 49.48
C SER A 70 -25.20 -35.31 50.18
N ASN A 71 -24.31 -34.35 50.41
CA ASN A 71 -24.68 -33.00 50.83
C ASN A 71 -23.76 -31.97 50.15
N SER A 72 -24.29 -30.76 49.97
CA SER A 72 -23.76 -29.74 49.06
C SER A 72 -22.33 -29.26 49.35
N ILE A 73 -21.52 -29.08 48.30
CA ILE A 73 -20.66 -27.89 48.12
C ILE A 73 -20.24 -27.74 46.64
N THR A 74 -19.86 -26.51 46.26
CA THR A 74 -19.42 -26.09 44.93
C THR A 74 -18.12 -26.75 44.45
N MET A 75 -17.94 -26.88 43.14
CA MET A 75 -16.64 -27.05 42.49
C MET A 75 -16.43 -25.97 41.40
N PRO A 76 -15.18 -25.57 41.07
CA PRO A 76 -14.88 -24.22 40.60
C PRO A 76 -14.52 -24.11 39.11
N MET A 77 -14.39 -22.87 38.64
CA MET A 77 -13.78 -22.54 37.35
C MET A 77 -12.26 -22.75 37.36
N SER A 78 -11.75 -23.34 36.27
CA SER A 78 -10.46 -23.04 35.63
C SER A 78 -9.17 -23.05 36.44
N ASP A 79 -8.41 -24.15 36.33
CA ASP A 79 -6.95 -24.17 36.53
C ASP A 79 -6.25 -24.12 35.15
N PRO A 80 -5.39 -23.13 34.83
CA PRO A 80 -4.83 -22.96 33.48
C PRO A 80 -3.92 -24.09 32.98
N ASN A 81 -3.36 -24.92 33.86
CA ASN A 81 -2.20 -25.74 33.52
C ASN A 81 -2.51 -26.97 32.63
N ALA A 82 -3.78 -27.39 32.56
CA ALA A 82 -4.19 -28.59 31.80
C ALA A 82 -3.94 -28.47 30.28
N TRP A 83 -3.97 -27.26 29.70
CA TRP A 83 -3.78 -27.05 28.27
C TRP A 83 -2.30 -27.19 27.84
N ALA A 84 -1.37 -26.81 28.71
CA ALA A 84 0.07 -26.94 28.47
C ALA A 84 0.51 -28.42 28.38
N THR A 85 -0.06 -29.29 29.23
CA THR A 85 0.21 -30.74 29.20
C THR A 85 -0.32 -31.41 27.92
N ALA A 86 -1.43 -30.92 27.36
CA ALA A 86 -1.97 -31.45 26.11
C ALA A 86 -1.06 -31.17 24.90
N MET A 87 -0.51 -29.96 24.79
CA MET A 87 0.37 -29.57 23.68
C MET A 87 1.71 -30.29 23.68
N ASN A 88 2.29 -30.58 24.85
CA ASN A 88 3.61 -31.21 24.96
C ASN A 88 3.66 -32.66 24.41
N ASN A 89 2.50 -33.31 24.26
CA ASN A 89 2.39 -34.66 23.70
C ASN A 89 2.37 -34.70 22.15
N LEU A 90 2.49 -33.56 21.46
CA LEU A 90 2.45 -33.46 19.99
C LEU A 90 3.80 -33.06 19.35
N GLY A 91 4.89 -32.99 20.11
CA GLY A 91 6.25 -33.14 19.58
C GLY A 91 6.78 -32.02 18.67
N MET A 92 6.33 -30.78 18.83
CA MET A 92 6.83 -29.61 18.07
C MET A 92 7.50 -28.59 19.01
N PRO A 93 8.73 -28.13 18.73
CA PRO A 93 9.46 -27.20 19.59
C PRO A 93 9.06 -25.73 19.35
N PRO A 94 9.03 -24.87 20.38
CA PRO A 94 8.78 -23.44 20.22
C PRO A 94 10.05 -22.67 19.81
N ILE A 95 9.91 -21.76 18.85
CA ILE A 95 10.85 -20.67 18.58
C ILE A 95 10.18 -19.36 19.04
N GLY A 96 10.95 -18.43 19.62
CA GLY A 96 10.45 -17.14 20.13
C GLY A 96 11.33 -15.96 19.73
N LEU A 97 11.29 -14.91 20.57
CA LEU A 97 11.99 -13.60 20.48
C LEU A 97 11.23 -12.46 19.77
N THR A 98 11.10 -11.33 20.51
CA THR A 98 11.25 -9.90 20.14
C THR A 98 10.60 -9.31 18.86
N GLY A 99 10.04 -8.10 18.86
CA GLY A 99 9.81 -7.12 19.95
C GLY A 99 9.88 -5.65 19.51
N GLN A 100 9.17 -4.75 20.21
CA GLN A 100 9.23 -3.27 20.13
C GLN A 100 8.71 -2.60 18.81
N PRO A 101 8.34 -1.28 18.83
CA PRO A 101 7.17 -0.79 18.05
C PRO A 101 7.35 0.60 17.37
N LEU A 102 6.20 1.27 17.14
CA LEU A 102 5.92 2.71 16.93
C LEU A 102 5.87 3.30 15.51
N MET A 103 4.76 3.98 15.27
CA MET A 103 4.53 5.08 14.32
C MET A 103 3.83 6.22 15.09
N PRO A 104 3.91 7.49 14.63
CA PRO A 104 2.88 8.52 14.83
C PRO A 104 1.83 8.41 13.69
N ASP A 105 0.53 8.34 13.95
CA ASP A 105 -0.41 9.41 14.38
C ASP A 105 -0.77 10.39 13.24
N PHE A 106 -1.98 10.26 12.65
CA PHE A 106 -3.24 11.01 12.91
C PHE A 106 -3.37 12.27 11.99
N ASP A 107 -4.53 12.81 11.60
CA ASP A 107 -5.94 12.73 12.05
C ASP A 107 -6.89 12.88 10.80
N PRO A 108 -8.20 12.53 10.81
CA PRO A 108 -9.06 12.48 9.62
C PRO A 108 -10.18 13.54 9.56
N ASN A 109 -10.78 13.76 8.37
CA ASN A 109 -12.14 14.34 8.27
C ASN A 109 -12.86 13.97 6.95
N LEU A 110 -14.19 14.10 6.96
CA LEU A 110 -15.15 13.96 5.85
C LEU A 110 -15.28 12.56 5.21
N GLY A 111 -16.48 12.00 5.01
CA GLY A 111 -17.82 12.42 5.45
C GLY A 111 -18.89 11.45 4.98
N MET A 112 -19.77 10.99 5.87
CA MET A 112 -20.84 10.04 5.55
C MET A 112 -22.06 10.75 4.94
N MET A 113 -22.62 10.22 3.85
CA MET A 113 -24.06 10.33 3.59
C MET A 113 -24.60 9.03 2.96
N ALA A 114 -25.77 8.60 3.40
CA ALA A 114 -26.37 7.32 3.05
C ALA A 114 -27.63 7.49 2.19
N GLY A 115 -28.05 6.42 1.51
CA GLY A 115 -29.46 6.25 1.16
C GLY A 115 -29.80 5.70 -0.23
N ILE A 116 -29.61 4.39 -0.47
CA ILE A 116 -30.56 3.59 -1.24
C ILE A 116 -30.53 2.11 -0.82
N THR A 117 -31.72 1.54 -0.62
CA THR A 117 -31.97 0.11 -0.32
C THR A 117 -31.97 -0.74 -1.60
N PRO A 118 -31.85 -2.09 -1.50
CA PRO A 118 -31.08 -2.84 -2.49
C PRO A 118 -31.82 -3.16 -3.80
N MET A 119 -31.14 -2.86 -4.91
CA MET A 119 -31.26 -3.63 -6.16
C MET A 119 -30.15 -4.69 -6.20
N ASN A 120 -30.45 -5.86 -6.77
CA ASN A 120 -29.58 -7.04 -6.73
C ASN A 120 -29.12 -7.43 -8.16
N PRO A 121 -27.93 -7.01 -8.61
CA PRO A 121 -27.32 -7.50 -9.83
C PRO A 121 -26.69 -8.87 -9.56
N MET A 122 -27.05 -9.88 -10.36
CA MET A 122 -26.32 -11.15 -10.37
C MET A 122 -24.95 -10.95 -11.02
N MET A 123 -23.88 -11.01 -10.24
CA MET A 123 -22.52 -11.18 -10.76
C MET A 123 -22.13 -12.66 -10.64
N PRO A 124 -21.86 -13.37 -11.76
CA PRO A 124 -21.26 -14.71 -11.72
C PRO A 124 -19.93 -14.68 -10.97
N GLY A 125 -19.70 -15.70 -10.13
CA GLY A 125 -18.56 -15.70 -9.21
C GLY A 125 -17.21 -15.90 -9.90
N LEU A 126 -16.15 -15.46 -9.22
CA LEU A 126 -14.76 -15.82 -9.50
C LEU A 126 -14.51 -17.30 -9.14
N GLY A 127 -15.14 -18.21 -9.88
CA GLY A 127 -14.72 -19.60 -9.91
C GLY A 127 -13.40 -19.70 -10.68
N MET A 128 -12.37 -20.24 -10.06
CA MET A 128 -11.18 -20.73 -10.76
C MET A 128 -11.60 -21.90 -11.67
N VAL A 129 -12.02 -21.58 -12.89
CA VAL A 129 -12.20 -22.53 -13.98
C VAL A 129 -10.80 -22.81 -14.52
N PRO A 130 -10.24 -24.03 -14.40
CA PRO A 130 -9.05 -24.40 -15.14
C PRO A 130 -9.37 -24.25 -16.62
N ALA A 131 -8.55 -23.49 -17.36
CA ALA A 131 -8.77 -23.31 -18.78
C ALA A 131 -8.86 -24.69 -19.47
N PRO A 132 -9.84 -24.91 -20.37
CA PRO A 132 -9.99 -26.20 -21.03
C PRO A 132 -8.69 -26.52 -21.77
N LEU A 133 -8.07 -27.64 -21.44
CA LEU A 133 -6.87 -28.11 -22.12
C LEU A 133 -7.25 -28.52 -23.55
N SER A 134 -7.00 -27.64 -24.51
CA SER A 134 -7.12 -27.89 -25.95
C SER A 134 -6.07 -28.88 -26.43
N GLN A 135 -6.19 -30.14 -26.01
CA GLN A 135 -5.42 -31.25 -26.54
C GLN A 135 -6.01 -31.72 -27.87
N ASP A 136 -5.78 -30.94 -28.92
CA ASP A 136 -5.83 -31.43 -30.30
C ASP A 136 -4.64 -32.38 -30.55
N VAL A 137 -4.73 -33.56 -29.93
CA VAL A 137 -3.88 -34.72 -30.18
C VAL A 137 -4.77 -35.77 -30.83
N PRO A 138 -4.45 -36.32 -32.01
CA PRO A 138 -5.29 -37.31 -32.67
C PRO A 138 -5.26 -38.63 -31.90
N VAL A 139 -6.22 -38.82 -30.98
CA VAL A 139 -6.23 -39.97 -30.07
C VAL A 139 -6.59 -41.25 -30.83
N VAL A 140 -5.56 -42.02 -31.18
CA VAL A 140 -5.71 -43.34 -31.80
C VAL A 140 -6.42 -44.28 -30.82
N LYS A 141 -7.67 -44.61 -31.12
CA LYS A 141 -8.46 -45.59 -30.35
C LYS A 141 -8.00 -47.01 -30.71
N GLU A 142 -7.41 -47.71 -29.75
CA GLU A 142 -6.94 -49.10 -29.91
C GLU A 142 -8.06 -50.14 -29.71
N ILE A 143 -7.80 -51.40 -30.07
CA ILE A 143 -8.73 -52.53 -29.88
C ILE A 143 -8.65 -53.04 -28.44
N ILE A 144 -9.70 -52.80 -27.64
CA ILE A 144 -9.74 -53.21 -26.24
C ILE A 144 -10.26 -54.65 -26.14
N HIS A 145 -9.51 -55.52 -25.46
CA HIS A 145 -9.84 -56.93 -25.29
C HIS A 145 -10.27 -57.21 -23.85
N CYS A 146 -11.52 -57.62 -23.67
CA CYS A 146 -12.07 -58.09 -22.39
C CYS A 146 -12.23 -59.63 -22.45
N LYS A 147 -12.45 -60.28 -21.30
CA LYS A 147 -12.63 -61.75 -21.22
C LYS A 147 -13.93 -62.18 -21.91
N SER A 148 -14.98 -61.35 -21.85
CA SER A 148 -16.29 -61.63 -22.45
C SER A 148 -16.52 -61.00 -23.82
N CYS A 149 -15.72 -60.00 -24.22
CA CYS A 149 -15.96 -59.22 -25.45
C CYS A 149 -14.72 -58.52 -26.01
N THR A 150 -14.76 -58.18 -27.30
CA THR A 150 -13.78 -57.27 -27.94
C THR A 150 -14.46 -55.97 -28.35
N LEU A 151 -13.81 -54.83 -28.06
CA LEU A 151 -14.23 -53.50 -28.50
C LEU A 151 -13.32 -53.03 -29.65
N PHE A 152 -13.88 -52.92 -30.84
CA PHE A 152 -13.19 -52.39 -32.02
C PHE A 152 -13.42 -50.88 -32.13
N PRO A 153 -12.39 -50.07 -32.45
CA PRO A 153 -12.51 -48.61 -32.49
C PRO A 153 -13.43 -48.14 -33.63
N PRO A 154 -13.99 -46.92 -33.53
CA PRO A 154 -14.66 -46.27 -34.65
C PRO A 154 -13.67 -45.99 -35.80
N ASN A 155 -14.18 -45.90 -37.03
CA ASN A 155 -13.40 -45.42 -38.17
C ASN A 155 -13.04 -43.93 -37.94
N PRO A 156 -11.76 -43.53 -38.00
CA PRO A 156 -11.34 -42.14 -37.77
C PRO A 156 -11.89 -41.15 -38.80
N ASN A 157 -12.34 -41.62 -39.98
CA ASN A 157 -12.92 -40.78 -41.04
C ASN A 157 -14.42 -40.47 -40.82
N LEU A 158 -14.97 -40.78 -39.63
CA LEU A 158 -16.34 -40.42 -39.25
C LEU A 158 -16.32 -39.35 -38.16
N PRO A 159 -17.25 -38.37 -38.19
CA PRO A 159 -17.33 -37.35 -37.15
C PRO A 159 -17.57 -37.99 -35.77
N PRO A 160 -17.03 -37.41 -34.67
CA PRO A 160 -17.31 -37.86 -33.32
C PRO A 160 -18.82 -37.95 -33.04
N PRO A 161 -19.30 -38.92 -32.23
CA PRO A 161 -20.67 -38.91 -31.75
C PRO A 161 -20.96 -37.60 -31.01
N ALA A 162 -22.08 -36.95 -31.32
CA ALA A 162 -22.50 -35.77 -30.58
C ALA A 162 -22.72 -36.13 -29.09
N THR A 163 -22.14 -35.34 -28.21
CA THR A 163 -22.29 -35.42 -26.74
C THR A 163 -23.07 -34.21 -26.24
N ARG A 164 -23.76 -34.36 -25.11
CA ARG A 164 -24.49 -33.27 -24.46
C ARG A 164 -23.58 -32.45 -23.56
N ASP A 165 -24.05 -31.27 -23.17
CA ASP A 165 -23.38 -30.47 -22.14
C ASP A 165 -23.37 -31.23 -20.79
N ARG A 166 -22.21 -31.22 -20.11
CA ARG A 166 -22.01 -31.92 -18.84
C ARG A 166 -22.87 -31.31 -17.73
N PRO A 167 -23.80 -32.06 -17.12
CA PRO A 167 -24.56 -31.57 -15.95
C PRO A 167 -23.65 -31.30 -14.74
N PRO A 168 -23.96 -30.31 -13.88
CA PRO A 168 -23.20 -30.06 -12.66
C PRO A 168 -23.18 -31.29 -11.75
N GLY A 169 -21.99 -31.74 -11.33
CA GLY A 169 -21.85 -32.92 -10.47
C GLY A 169 -21.97 -34.27 -11.17
N CYS A 170 -22.07 -34.31 -12.50
CA CYS A 170 -22.37 -35.53 -13.25
C CYS A 170 -21.36 -36.65 -12.99
N LYS A 171 -21.82 -37.69 -12.27
CA LYS A 171 -21.15 -38.99 -12.05
C LYS A 171 -21.79 -40.12 -12.88
N THR A 172 -22.94 -39.85 -13.49
CA THR A 172 -23.73 -40.84 -14.23
C THR A 172 -23.56 -40.69 -15.74
N VAL A 173 -23.21 -41.77 -16.43
CA VAL A 173 -23.26 -41.85 -17.90
C VAL A 173 -24.50 -42.59 -18.38
N PHE A 174 -24.98 -42.19 -19.56
CA PHE A 174 -25.87 -42.98 -20.40
C PHE A 174 -25.00 -43.85 -21.33
N VAL A 175 -25.34 -45.13 -21.47
CA VAL A 175 -24.69 -46.04 -22.42
C VAL A 175 -25.76 -46.71 -23.28
N GLY A 176 -25.87 -46.30 -24.54
CA GLY A 176 -26.74 -46.89 -25.55
C GLY A 176 -26.00 -47.84 -26.50
N GLY A 177 -26.76 -48.66 -27.24
CA GLY A 177 -26.22 -49.51 -28.30
C GLY A 177 -25.51 -50.77 -27.82
N LEU A 178 -25.87 -51.25 -26.62
CA LEU A 178 -25.42 -52.53 -26.06
C LEU A 178 -26.02 -53.71 -26.88
N PRO A 179 -25.33 -54.85 -26.98
CA PRO A 179 -25.91 -56.10 -27.51
C PRO A 179 -27.18 -56.51 -26.76
N GLU A 180 -28.08 -57.24 -27.42
CA GLU A 180 -29.32 -57.75 -26.80
C GLU A 180 -28.99 -58.69 -25.63
N ASN A 181 -27.98 -59.53 -25.82
CA ASN A 181 -27.46 -60.50 -24.86
C ASN A 181 -26.50 -59.90 -23.79
N ALA A 182 -26.33 -58.58 -23.73
CA ALA A 182 -25.41 -57.94 -22.79
C ALA A 182 -25.83 -58.14 -21.31
N THR A 183 -24.99 -58.80 -20.51
CA THR A 183 -25.20 -58.99 -19.06
C THR A 183 -24.76 -57.77 -18.25
N GLU A 184 -25.11 -57.73 -16.96
CA GLU A 184 -24.61 -56.68 -16.06
C GLU A 184 -23.12 -56.86 -15.75
N GLN A 185 -22.66 -58.11 -15.65
CA GLN A 185 -21.25 -58.46 -15.47
C GLN A 185 -20.38 -57.96 -16.63
N LEU A 186 -20.88 -58.01 -17.87
CA LEU A 186 -20.23 -57.41 -19.05
C LEU A 186 -20.09 -55.89 -18.91
N ILE A 187 -21.14 -55.21 -18.43
CA ILE A 187 -21.12 -53.76 -18.24
C ILE A 187 -20.09 -53.38 -17.16
N MET A 188 -20.02 -54.15 -16.07
CA MET A 188 -18.98 -54.00 -15.04
C MET A 188 -17.57 -54.30 -15.59
N GLU A 189 -17.41 -55.33 -16.42
CA GLU A 189 -16.13 -55.70 -17.01
C GLU A 189 -15.57 -54.63 -17.96
N VAL A 190 -16.44 -53.97 -18.74
CA VAL A 190 -16.05 -52.90 -19.67
C VAL A 190 -15.87 -51.57 -18.94
N PHE A 191 -16.86 -51.11 -18.19
CA PHE A 191 -16.86 -49.76 -17.62
C PHE A 191 -16.17 -49.67 -16.25
N GLY A 192 -15.99 -50.78 -15.54
CA GLY A 192 -15.19 -50.82 -14.30
C GLY A 192 -13.70 -50.54 -14.54
N GLN A 193 -13.22 -50.68 -15.78
CA GLN A 193 -11.86 -50.28 -16.18
C GLN A 193 -11.71 -48.74 -16.23
N CYS A 194 -12.81 -47.98 -16.35
CA CYS A 194 -12.79 -46.52 -16.26
C CYS A 194 -12.63 -46.07 -14.79
N GLY A 195 -13.34 -46.73 -13.87
CA GLY A 195 -13.31 -46.50 -12.42
C GLY A 195 -14.52 -47.11 -11.72
N ASP A 196 -14.58 -46.96 -10.39
CA ASP A 196 -15.54 -47.66 -9.54
C ASP A 196 -17.00 -47.32 -9.82
N ILE A 197 -17.80 -48.34 -10.09
CA ILE A 197 -19.24 -48.24 -10.38
C ILE A 197 -20.03 -48.37 -9.06
N THR A 198 -20.80 -47.35 -8.72
CA THR A 198 -21.70 -47.34 -7.56
C THR A 198 -23.06 -47.96 -7.87
N ALA A 199 -23.59 -47.80 -9.09
CA ALA A 199 -24.87 -48.39 -9.50
C ALA A 199 -24.99 -48.54 -11.02
N ILE A 200 -25.65 -49.61 -11.47
CA ILE A 200 -26.07 -49.81 -12.86
C ILE A 200 -27.61 -49.85 -12.91
N ARG A 201 -28.21 -49.20 -13.90
CA ARG A 201 -29.66 -49.25 -14.18
C ARG A 201 -29.88 -49.64 -15.65
N LYS A 202 -29.92 -50.94 -15.96
CA LYS A 202 -30.17 -51.46 -17.32
C LYS A 202 -31.65 -51.29 -17.71
N SER A 203 -31.89 -50.86 -18.95
CA SER A 203 -33.20 -50.71 -19.57
C SER A 203 -33.55 -51.86 -20.51
N LYS A 204 -34.84 -52.08 -20.75
CA LYS A 204 -35.36 -53.05 -21.74
C LYS A 204 -35.11 -52.62 -23.20
N LYS A 205 -34.54 -51.44 -23.46
CA LYS A 205 -34.26 -50.89 -24.79
C LYS A 205 -32.75 -50.81 -25.11
N ASN A 206 -31.98 -51.83 -24.71
CA ASN A 206 -30.54 -51.97 -24.99
C ASN A 206 -29.68 -50.72 -24.65
N PHE A 207 -30.05 -50.05 -23.55
CA PHE A 207 -29.25 -49.01 -22.92
C PHE A 207 -29.16 -49.23 -21.41
N CYS A 208 -28.19 -48.65 -20.74
CA CYS A 208 -28.14 -48.52 -19.29
C CYS A 208 -27.73 -47.11 -18.86
N HIS A 209 -27.95 -46.81 -17.58
CA HIS A 209 -27.24 -45.73 -16.90
C HIS A 209 -26.23 -46.34 -15.92
N ILE A 210 -25.02 -45.80 -15.86
CA ILE A 210 -23.94 -46.24 -14.97
C ILE A 210 -23.54 -45.05 -14.12
N ARG A 211 -23.69 -45.16 -12.79
CA ARG A 211 -23.23 -44.15 -11.83
C ARG A 211 -21.87 -44.57 -11.28
N PHE A 212 -20.86 -43.75 -11.46
CA PHE A 212 -19.54 -43.94 -10.84
C PHE A 212 -19.48 -43.29 -9.46
N ALA A 213 -18.50 -43.70 -8.65
CA ALA A 213 -18.23 -43.05 -7.36
C ALA A 213 -17.75 -41.60 -7.56
N GLU A 214 -16.89 -41.40 -8.57
CA GLU A 214 -16.14 -40.18 -8.83
C GLU A 214 -16.53 -39.46 -10.12
N GLU A 215 -16.51 -38.12 -10.05
CA GLU A 215 -16.90 -37.21 -11.13
C GLU A 215 -16.00 -37.27 -12.38
N PRO A 216 -14.65 -37.30 -12.30
CA PRO A 216 -13.77 -37.41 -13.48
C PRO A 216 -13.76 -38.80 -14.15
N THR A 217 -14.35 -39.83 -13.53
CA THR A 217 -14.46 -41.17 -14.14
C THR A 217 -15.38 -41.16 -15.37
N VAL A 218 -16.34 -40.24 -15.40
CA VAL A 218 -17.27 -40.04 -16.52
C VAL A 218 -16.54 -39.76 -17.84
N ASP A 219 -15.45 -38.99 -17.82
CA ASP A 219 -14.71 -38.63 -19.03
C ASP A 219 -13.99 -39.84 -19.65
N LYS A 220 -13.45 -40.73 -18.81
CA LYS A 220 -12.87 -42.02 -19.23
C LYS A 220 -13.93 -42.94 -19.84
N ALA A 221 -15.14 -42.96 -19.28
CA ALA A 221 -16.25 -43.73 -19.83
C ALA A 221 -16.75 -43.15 -21.17
N LEU A 222 -16.79 -41.82 -21.29
CA LEU A 222 -17.15 -41.10 -22.52
C LEU A 222 -16.21 -41.43 -23.68
N PHE A 223 -14.92 -41.68 -23.39
CA PHE A 223 -13.95 -42.14 -24.40
C PHE A 223 -14.36 -43.46 -25.09
N LEU A 224 -15.12 -44.33 -24.43
CA LEU A 224 -15.65 -45.57 -25.04
C LEU A 224 -16.80 -45.32 -26.04
N SER A 225 -17.29 -44.08 -26.17
CA SER A 225 -18.30 -43.72 -27.18
C SER A 225 -17.76 -43.93 -28.61
N GLY A 226 -18.58 -44.58 -29.45
CA GLY A 226 -18.29 -44.91 -30.84
C GLY A 226 -17.72 -46.32 -31.08
N TYR A 227 -17.22 -47.02 -30.05
CA TYR A 227 -16.67 -48.37 -30.16
C TYR A 227 -17.72 -49.41 -30.59
N ARG A 228 -17.29 -50.41 -31.37
CA ARG A 228 -18.10 -51.57 -31.77
C ARG A 228 -17.79 -52.76 -30.87
N ILE A 229 -18.77 -53.19 -30.08
CA ILE A 229 -18.66 -54.34 -29.16
C ILE A 229 -19.09 -55.64 -29.86
N ARG A 230 -18.36 -56.73 -29.59
CA ARG A 230 -18.69 -58.11 -30.00
C ARG A 230 -18.55 -59.05 -28.81
N LEU A 231 -19.57 -59.87 -28.54
CA LEU A 231 -19.53 -60.89 -27.48
C LEU A 231 -18.86 -62.17 -27.98
N GLY A 232 -17.77 -62.56 -27.30
CA GLY A 232 -16.92 -63.69 -27.69
C GLY A 232 -16.57 -63.69 -29.19
N SER A 233 -16.64 -64.87 -29.80
CA SER A 233 -16.41 -65.07 -31.24
C SER A 233 -17.67 -64.92 -32.12
N SER A 234 -18.83 -64.58 -31.54
CA SER A 234 -20.09 -64.51 -32.30
C SER A 234 -20.10 -63.31 -33.25
N THR A 235 -20.67 -63.51 -34.44
CA THR A 235 -20.87 -62.45 -35.45
C THR A 235 -22.34 -62.11 -35.68
N ASP A 236 -23.26 -62.68 -34.88
CA ASP A 236 -24.69 -62.39 -35.00
C ASP A 236 -25.03 -60.95 -34.56
N LYS A 237 -26.13 -60.42 -35.11
CA LYS A 237 -26.66 -59.08 -34.85
C LYS A 237 -27.12 -58.88 -33.39
N LYS A 238 -27.34 -59.97 -32.66
CA LYS A 238 -27.73 -59.95 -31.23
C LYS A 238 -26.53 -59.83 -30.28
N ASP A 239 -25.38 -60.31 -30.72
CA ASP A 239 -24.12 -60.37 -29.97
C ASP A 239 -23.16 -59.24 -30.33
N THR A 240 -23.59 -58.34 -31.22
CA THR A 240 -22.80 -57.18 -31.68
C THR A 240 -23.56 -55.87 -31.45
N GLY A 241 -22.82 -54.80 -31.17
CA GLY A 241 -23.39 -53.48 -30.89
C GLY A 241 -22.43 -52.34 -31.24
N ARG A 242 -22.91 -51.11 -31.15
CA ARG A 242 -22.07 -49.90 -31.23
C ARG A 242 -22.37 -49.03 -30.03
N LEU A 243 -21.42 -48.96 -29.10
CA LEU A 243 -21.53 -48.18 -27.88
C LEU A 243 -21.67 -46.69 -28.23
N HIS A 244 -22.65 -46.05 -27.63
CA HIS A 244 -22.76 -44.61 -27.54
C HIS A 244 -22.84 -44.25 -26.07
N VAL A 245 -21.76 -43.67 -25.56
CA VAL A 245 -21.67 -43.12 -24.21
C VAL A 245 -21.89 -41.61 -24.29
N ASP A 246 -22.67 -41.07 -23.36
CA ASP A 246 -23.00 -39.65 -23.23
C ASP A 246 -23.29 -39.29 -21.75
N PHE A 247 -23.32 -38.01 -21.41
CA PHE A 247 -23.63 -37.54 -20.05
C PHE A 247 -25.10 -37.78 -19.67
N ALA A 248 -25.35 -38.27 -18.45
CA ALA A 248 -26.71 -38.45 -17.94
C ALA A 248 -27.03 -37.51 -16.77
N GLN A 249 -28.14 -36.78 -16.89
CA GLN A 249 -28.64 -35.90 -15.84
C GLN A 249 -29.35 -36.70 -14.74
N ALA A 250 -28.58 -37.22 -13.78
CA ALA A 250 -29.12 -37.87 -12.59
C ALA A 250 -29.50 -36.85 -11.51
N ARG A 251 -30.67 -37.03 -10.88
CA ARG A 251 -31.14 -36.19 -9.77
C ARG A 251 -30.24 -36.29 -8.53
N ASP A 252 -29.72 -37.49 -8.28
CA ASP A 252 -28.90 -37.81 -7.11
C ASP A 252 -27.53 -37.08 -7.20
N ASP A 253 -26.94 -37.02 -8.40
CA ASP A 253 -25.69 -36.30 -8.71
C ASP A 253 -25.83 -34.78 -8.50
N LEU A 254 -26.91 -34.19 -9.02
CA LEU A 254 -27.20 -32.76 -8.86
C LEU A 254 -27.41 -32.40 -7.37
N TYR A 255 -28.11 -33.25 -6.62
CA TYR A 255 -28.32 -33.04 -5.19
C TYR A 255 -27.01 -33.12 -4.39
N GLU A 256 -26.14 -34.09 -4.67
CA GLU A 256 -24.78 -34.16 -4.09
C GLU A 256 -23.98 -32.89 -4.41
N TRP A 257 -24.03 -32.40 -5.65
CA TRP A 257 -23.34 -31.18 -6.06
C TRP A 257 -23.87 -29.93 -5.33
N GLU A 258 -25.18 -29.72 -5.28
CA GLU A 258 -25.74 -28.59 -4.52
C GLU A 258 -25.38 -28.67 -3.03
N CYS A 259 -25.31 -29.87 -2.45
CA CYS A 259 -24.88 -30.04 -1.06
C CYS A 259 -23.41 -29.65 -0.85
N ARG A 260 -22.51 -30.03 -1.78
CA ARG A 260 -21.11 -29.56 -1.81
C ARG A 260 -21.03 -28.03 -1.92
N GLN A 261 -21.77 -27.41 -2.86
CA GLN A 261 -21.79 -25.95 -3.03
C GLN A 261 -22.31 -25.22 -1.77
N ARG A 262 -23.38 -25.73 -1.16
CA ARG A 262 -23.93 -25.20 0.10
C ARG A 262 -22.99 -25.40 1.30
N MET A 263 -22.04 -26.33 1.25
CA MET A 263 -20.99 -26.49 2.26
C MET A 263 -19.89 -25.43 2.09
N LEU A 264 -19.30 -25.34 0.89
CA LEU A 264 -18.26 -24.36 0.55
C LEU A 264 -18.75 -22.92 0.82
N ALA A 265 -19.98 -22.58 0.45
CA ALA A 265 -20.58 -21.26 0.71
C ALA A 265 -20.88 -20.96 2.20
N ARG A 266 -20.67 -21.91 3.13
CA ARG A 266 -20.63 -21.65 4.58
C ARG A 266 -19.21 -21.46 5.07
N GLU A 267 -18.31 -22.33 4.63
CA GLU A 267 -16.87 -22.25 4.94
C GLU A 267 -16.26 -20.93 4.47
N GLU A 268 -16.60 -20.47 3.27
CA GLU A 268 -16.18 -19.18 2.72
C GLU A 268 -16.57 -18.00 3.64
N ARG A 269 -17.82 -17.99 4.11
CA ARG A 269 -18.31 -16.97 5.05
C ARG A 269 -17.66 -17.09 6.43
N HIS A 270 -17.33 -18.30 6.87
CA HIS A 270 -16.59 -18.51 8.11
C HIS A 270 -15.14 -17.98 7.99
N ARG A 271 -14.44 -18.30 6.90
CA ARG A 271 -13.07 -17.83 6.63
C ARG A 271 -13.03 -16.31 6.55
N ARG A 272 -13.92 -15.70 5.76
CA ARG A 272 -14.04 -14.23 5.66
C ARG A 272 -14.36 -13.58 7.01
N LYS A 273 -15.26 -14.16 7.82
CA LYS A 273 -15.55 -13.62 9.15
C LYS A 273 -14.32 -13.72 10.08
N MET A 274 -13.61 -14.84 10.09
CA MET A 274 -12.40 -14.99 10.91
C MET A 274 -11.31 -13.97 10.51
N GLU A 275 -11.20 -13.63 9.23
CA GLU A 275 -10.28 -12.60 8.74
C GLU A 275 -10.73 -11.18 9.07
N GLU A 276 -12.03 -10.88 8.97
CA GLU A 276 -12.63 -9.62 9.42
C GLU A 276 -12.50 -9.42 10.95
N ASP A 277 -12.75 -10.47 11.74
CA ASP A 277 -12.56 -10.49 13.18
C ASP A 277 -11.07 -10.36 13.59
N ARG A 278 -10.12 -10.81 12.73
CA ARG A 278 -8.66 -10.59 12.92
C ARG A 278 -8.23 -9.17 12.59
N LEU A 279 -8.87 -8.52 11.60
CA LEU A 279 -8.55 -7.16 11.17
C LEU A 279 -9.26 -6.07 12.00
N ARG A 280 -10.26 -6.44 12.80
CA ARG A 280 -10.86 -5.52 13.78
C ARG A 280 -9.82 -5.15 14.85
N PRO A 281 -9.61 -3.85 15.15
CA PRO A 281 -8.75 -3.45 16.25
C PRO A 281 -9.17 -4.13 17.57
N PRO A 282 -8.21 -4.51 18.45
CA PRO A 282 -8.55 -5.02 19.76
C PRO A 282 -9.40 -3.99 20.50
N SER A 283 -10.51 -4.44 21.09
CA SER A 283 -11.40 -3.56 21.85
C SER A 283 -10.61 -2.83 22.93
N PRO A 284 -10.77 -1.49 23.09
CA PRO A 284 -10.04 -0.75 24.10
C PRO A 284 -10.15 -1.42 25.48
N PRO A 285 -9.04 -1.55 26.25
CA PRO A 285 -9.07 -2.20 27.55
C PRO A 285 -10.18 -1.63 28.44
N PRO A 286 -10.94 -2.47 29.17
CA PRO A 286 -12.04 -2.01 30.01
C PRO A 286 -11.59 -0.90 30.96
N ILE A 287 -12.05 0.32 30.72
CA ILE A 287 -11.57 1.50 31.44
C ILE A 287 -12.11 1.44 32.86
N VAL A 288 -11.21 1.14 33.79
CA VAL A 288 -11.43 0.99 35.23
C VAL A 288 -12.33 2.11 35.74
N HIS A 289 -13.40 1.75 36.46
CA HIS A 289 -14.32 2.73 37.04
C HIS A 289 -13.71 3.39 38.28
N TYR A 290 -14.16 4.61 38.59
CA TYR A 290 -13.69 5.32 39.77
C TYR A 290 -14.01 4.53 41.05
N SER A 291 -13.00 4.32 41.90
CA SER A 291 -13.15 3.91 43.29
C SER A 291 -12.03 4.52 44.13
N GLU A 292 -12.21 4.59 45.44
CA GLU A 292 -11.20 5.14 46.36
C GLU A 292 -9.88 4.34 46.32
N HIS A 293 -9.96 3.01 46.19
CA HIS A 293 -8.80 2.13 46.08
C HIS A 293 -8.04 2.32 44.76
N GLU A 294 -8.75 2.34 43.62
CA GLU A 294 -8.14 2.59 42.33
C GLU A 294 -7.60 4.02 42.23
N CYS A 295 -8.23 5.00 42.89
CA CYS A 295 -7.74 6.38 42.97
C CYS A 295 -6.40 6.49 43.70
N GLY A 296 -6.18 5.69 44.76
CA GLY A 296 -4.89 5.59 45.43
C GLY A 296 -3.83 4.99 44.50
N GLN A 297 -4.11 3.81 43.93
CA GLN A 297 -3.21 3.17 42.96
C GLN A 297 -2.88 4.08 41.76
N LEU A 298 -3.86 4.83 41.25
CA LEU A 298 -3.66 5.72 40.11
C LEU A 298 -2.77 6.90 40.49
N GLY A 299 -2.96 7.48 41.68
CA GLY A 299 -2.12 8.56 42.19
C GLY A 299 -0.65 8.17 42.33
N ASP A 300 -0.34 6.91 42.67
CA ASP A 300 1.03 6.41 42.71
C ASP A 300 1.57 6.04 41.32
N LYS A 301 0.73 5.48 40.43
CA LYS A 301 1.10 5.22 39.01
C LYS A 301 1.37 6.51 38.22
N ILE A 302 0.75 7.64 38.58
CA ILE A 302 1.02 8.94 37.96
C ILE A 302 2.43 9.42 38.30
N LYS A 303 2.84 9.34 39.58
CA LYS A 303 4.17 9.79 40.03
C LYS A 303 5.34 8.99 39.43
N ASP A 304 5.06 7.81 38.88
CA ASP A 304 6.03 6.90 38.28
C ASP A 304 6.16 7.20 36.78
N ASP A 305 7.29 7.77 36.39
CA ASP A 305 7.56 8.18 35.01
C ASP A 305 7.42 7.03 33.99
N GLY A 306 7.74 5.79 34.40
CA GLY A 306 7.61 4.60 33.56
C GLY A 306 6.19 4.04 33.46
N LYS A 307 5.21 4.66 34.14
CA LYS A 307 3.78 4.30 34.11
C LYS A 307 2.85 5.49 33.85
N PHE A 308 3.40 6.71 33.81
CA PHE A 308 2.67 7.94 33.55
C PHE A 308 1.83 7.90 32.26
N PRO A 309 2.31 7.37 31.10
CA PRO A 309 1.51 7.32 29.87
C PRO A 309 0.26 6.42 29.98
N GLU A 310 0.31 5.34 30.75
CA GLU A 310 -0.83 4.47 31.06
C GLU A 310 -1.77 5.16 32.06
N ALA A 311 -1.21 5.75 33.11
CA ALA A 311 -1.96 6.37 34.19
C ALA A 311 -2.72 7.62 33.75
N VAL A 312 -2.10 8.50 32.96
CA VAL A 312 -2.72 9.76 32.53
C VAL A 312 -3.96 9.52 31.65
N ARG A 313 -4.00 8.42 30.88
CA ARG A 313 -5.18 8.02 30.08
C ARG A 313 -6.37 7.63 30.97
N VAL A 314 -6.13 6.97 32.09
CA VAL A 314 -7.18 6.64 33.07
C VAL A 314 -7.65 7.90 33.80
N LEU A 315 -6.73 8.78 34.22
CA LEU A 315 -7.07 10.07 34.83
C LEU A 315 -7.93 10.92 33.90
N LEU A 316 -7.51 11.09 32.64
CA LEU A 316 -8.25 11.83 31.62
C LEU A 316 -9.67 11.29 31.48
N THR A 317 -9.83 9.97 31.33
CA THR A 317 -11.18 9.38 31.16
C THR A 317 -12.07 9.60 32.40
N TRP A 318 -11.51 9.59 33.62
CA TRP A 318 -12.27 9.90 34.83
C TRP A 318 -12.69 11.38 34.92
N LEU A 319 -11.84 12.29 34.44
CA LEU A 319 -12.16 13.71 34.32
C LEU A 319 -13.30 13.93 33.29
N GLU A 320 -13.16 13.36 32.09
CA GLU A 320 -14.15 13.43 31.00
C GLU A 320 -15.51 12.83 31.38
N ARG A 321 -15.52 11.72 32.13
CA ARG A 321 -16.75 11.08 32.64
C ARG A 321 -17.43 11.87 33.76
N GLY A 322 -16.79 12.89 34.34
CA GLY A 322 -17.34 13.65 35.46
C GLY A 322 -17.34 12.88 36.79
N GLU A 323 -16.40 11.95 36.99
CA GLU A 323 -16.24 11.21 38.27
C GLU A 323 -15.84 12.16 39.43
N VAL A 324 -15.35 13.35 39.11
CA VAL A 324 -14.97 14.41 40.05
C VAL A 324 -16.20 15.04 40.70
N ASN A 325 -16.23 15.03 42.03
CA ASN A 325 -17.26 15.63 42.85
C ASN A 325 -16.66 16.23 44.13
N ARG A 326 -17.47 16.97 44.90
CA ARG A 326 -17.01 17.67 46.12
C ARG A 326 -16.39 16.78 47.22
N ARG A 327 -16.52 15.45 47.16
CA ARG A 327 -15.91 14.53 48.13
C ARG A 327 -14.54 14.01 47.70
N ASN A 328 -14.27 13.88 46.40
CA ASN A 328 -13.01 13.33 45.87
C ASN A 328 -12.14 14.36 45.12
N ALA A 329 -12.60 15.60 44.95
CA ALA A 329 -11.89 16.66 44.23
C ALA A 329 -10.43 16.86 44.68
N ASN A 330 -10.13 16.73 45.99
CA ASN A 330 -8.77 16.85 46.52
C ASN A 330 -7.83 15.74 46.00
N ASN A 331 -8.35 14.53 45.79
CA ASN A 331 -7.57 13.41 45.26
C ASN A 331 -7.27 13.63 43.77
N PHE A 332 -8.27 14.08 43.00
CA PHE A 332 -8.09 14.48 41.60
C PHE A 332 -7.12 15.66 41.45
N TYR A 333 -7.23 16.68 42.31
CA TYR A 333 -6.29 17.79 42.35
C TYR A 333 -4.86 17.32 42.65
N SER A 334 -4.69 16.38 43.59
CA SER A 334 -3.37 15.80 43.93
C SER A 334 -2.77 14.99 42.77
N MET A 335 -3.62 14.28 42.02
CA MET A 335 -3.23 13.60 40.77
C MET A 335 -2.81 14.59 39.69
N ILE A 336 -3.60 15.66 39.45
CA ILE A 336 -3.28 16.72 38.47
C ILE A 336 -2.00 17.47 38.88
N GLN A 337 -1.79 17.75 40.16
CA GLN A 337 -0.57 18.36 40.69
C GLN A 337 0.64 17.45 40.47
N SER A 338 0.47 16.13 40.60
CA SER A 338 1.50 15.14 40.25
C SER A 338 1.78 15.18 38.75
N SER A 339 0.76 15.16 37.88
CA SER A 339 0.89 15.31 36.43
C SER A 339 1.66 16.59 36.02
N ASN A 340 1.40 17.71 36.68
CA ASN A 340 2.10 18.97 36.47
C ASN A 340 3.59 18.93 36.90
N SER A 341 3.98 18.02 37.80
CA SER A 341 5.39 17.83 38.18
C SER A 341 6.23 17.25 37.03
N HIS A 342 5.65 16.40 36.18
CA HIS A 342 6.36 15.83 35.03
C HIS A 342 6.65 16.89 33.97
N ILE A 343 5.87 17.98 33.86
CA ILE A 343 6.16 19.10 32.96
C ILE A 343 7.52 19.72 33.31
N ARG A 344 7.81 19.93 34.61
CA ARG A 344 9.11 20.46 35.06
C ARG A 344 10.26 19.50 34.74
N ARG A 345 10.04 18.19 34.91
CA ARG A 345 11.04 17.16 34.55
C ARG A 345 11.30 17.14 33.04
N LEU A 346 10.25 17.10 32.22
CA LEU A 346 10.34 17.08 30.75
C LEU A 346 11.02 18.34 30.19
N MET A 347 10.79 19.51 30.79
CA MET A 347 11.53 20.73 30.42
C MET A 347 13.02 20.65 30.79
N GLY A 348 13.36 20.02 31.93
CA GLY A 348 14.74 19.76 32.32
C GLY A 348 15.43 18.74 31.40
N GLU A 349 14.74 17.67 31.00
CA GLU A 349 15.22 16.67 30.03
C GLU A 349 15.40 17.28 28.64
N LYS A 350 14.46 18.13 28.18
CA LYS A 350 14.60 18.91 26.94
C LYS A 350 15.88 19.74 26.98
N SER A 351 16.07 20.56 28.02
CA SER A 351 17.27 21.40 28.18
C SER A 351 18.57 20.59 28.27
N GLN A 352 18.55 19.44 28.95
CA GLN A 352 19.69 18.53 29.02
C GLN A 352 20.03 17.95 27.63
N HIS A 353 19.04 17.54 26.83
CA HIS A 353 19.26 17.02 25.48
C HIS A 353 19.69 18.12 24.49
N GLU A 354 19.19 19.35 24.64
CA GLU A 354 19.65 20.52 23.86
C GLU A 354 21.12 20.83 24.15
N LYS A 355 21.53 20.77 25.43
CA LYS A 355 22.94 20.88 25.82
C LYS A 355 23.80 19.73 25.29
N GLU A 356 23.32 18.48 25.38
CA GLU A 356 24.03 17.31 24.84
C GLU A 356 24.21 17.39 23.32
N MET A 357 23.24 17.99 22.62
CA MET A 357 23.27 18.25 21.18
C MET A 357 24.32 19.32 20.81
N GLU A 358 24.36 20.45 21.51
CA GLU A 358 25.39 21.48 21.24
C GLU A 358 26.80 21.00 21.64
N GLU A 359 26.93 20.29 22.77
CA GLU A 359 28.17 19.60 23.12
C GLU A 359 28.62 18.60 22.03
N ALA A 360 27.69 17.96 21.32
CA ALA A 360 27.98 17.06 20.21
C ALA A 360 28.35 17.81 18.92
N LYS A 361 27.67 18.91 18.58
CA LYS A 361 28.08 19.85 17.52
C LYS A 361 29.52 20.30 17.75
N ASP A 362 29.89 20.77 18.95
CA ASP A 362 31.24 21.25 19.27
C ASP A 362 32.33 20.17 19.18
N LYS A 363 32.03 18.95 19.65
CA LYS A 363 32.91 17.78 19.48
C LYS A 363 33.13 17.47 17.99
N PHE A 364 32.10 17.61 17.15
CA PHE A 364 32.20 17.47 15.70
C PHE A 364 32.99 18.62 15.03
N LYS A 365 32.69 19.89 15.35
CA LYS A 365 33.45 21.08 14.91
C LYS A 365 34.95 20.91 15.16
N THR A 366 35.30 20.45 16.36
CA THR A 366 36.69 20.22 16.80
C THR A 366 37.35 19.08 16.01
N ALA A 367 36.65 17.96 15.79
CA ALA A 367 37.17 16.85 14.97
C ALA A 367 37.38 17.25 13.51
N LEU A 368 36.43 17.98 12.92
CA LEU A 368 36.51 18.48 11.53
C LEU A 368 37.67 19.46 11.34
N ALA A 369 37.88 20.38 12.30
CA ALA A 369 39.05 21.26 12.30
C ALA A 369 40.37 20.47 12.39
N GLY A 370 40.41 19.39 13.18
CA GLY A 370 41.56 18.48 13.25
C GLY A 370 41.85 17.76 11.94
N ILE A 371 40.80 17.31 11.23
CA ILE A 371 40.90 16.69 9.89
C ILE A 371 41.44 17.71 8.87
N LEU A 372 40.93 18.94 8.89
CA LEU A 372 41.40 20.02 8.02
C LEU A 372 42.88 20.35 8.24
N ALA A 373 43.33 20.39 9.49
CA ALA A 373 44.74 20.61 9.81
C ALA A 373 45.67 19.49 9.29
N GLN A 374 45.18 18.25 9.13
CA GLN A 374 45.91 17.16 8.49
C GLN A 374 45.95 17.32 6.96
N PHE A 375 44.83 17.70 6.34
CA PHE A 375 44.80 18.00 4.90
C PHE A 375 45.72 19.18 4.54
N GLU A 376 45.79 20.23 5.37
CA GLU A 376 46.70 21.37 5.17
C GLU A 376 48.17 20.93 5.15
N GLN A 377 48.54 19.98 6.01
CA GLN A 377 49.89 19.39 6.04
C GLN A 377 50.16 18.53 4.79
N ILE A 378 49.19 17.72 4.34
CA ILE A 378 49.30 16.89 3.13
C ILE A 378 49.47 17.78 1.89
N VAL A 379 48.65 18.83 1.76
CA VAL A 379 48.77 19.84 0.69
C VAL A 379 50.12 20.55 0.77
N SER A 380 50.61 20.87 1.97
CA SER A 380 51.95 21.45 2.17
C SER A 380 53.10 20.53 1.72
N VAL A 381 52.98 19.21 1.92
CA VAL A 381 53.95 18.23 1.39
C VAL A 381 53.92 18.20 -0.13
N PHE A 382 52.74 18.18 -0.76
CA PHE A 382 52.64 18.27 -2.22
C PHE A 382 53.15 19.61 -2.77
N GLN A 383 52.93 20.73 -2.07
CA GLN A 383 53.51 22.02 -2.39
C GLN A 383 55.04 22.02 -2.28
N ALA A 384 55.62 21.35 -1.29
CA ALA A 384 57.07 21.19 -1.17
C ALA A 384 57.64 20.34 -2.32
N ALA A 385 57.00 19.23 -2.65
CA ALA A 385 57.39 18.35 -3.74
C ALA A 385 57.21 18.98 -5.14
N SER A 386 56.30 19.95 -5.29
CA SER A 386 56.12 20.75 -6.51
C SER A 386 57.27 21.74 -6.79
N LYS A 387 58.14 22.03 -5.81
CA LYS A 387 59.23 23.02 -5.97
C LYS A 387 60.33 22.43 -6.86
N GLN A 388 60.87 23.22 -7.78
CA GLN A 388 61.86 22.80 -8.81
C GLN A 388 62.95 21.85 -8.26
N LYS A 389 63.53 22.20 -7.09
CA LYS A 389 64.59 21.44 -6.41
C LYS A 389 64.24 19.98 -6.06
N ALA A 390 62.96 19.64 -5.93
CA ALA A 390 62.49 18.27 -5.77
C ALA A 390 61.85 17.75 -7.06
N TRP A 391 61.05 18.60 -7.71
CA TRP A 391 60.29 18.30 -8.93
C TRP A 391 61.16 17.70 -10.04
N ASP A 392 62.37 18.21 -10.25
CA ASP A 392 63.24 17.73 -11.32
C ASP A 392 63.82 16.33 -11.13
N HIS A 393 63.83 15.81 -9.89
CA HIS A 393 64.24 14.44 -9.61
C HIS A 393 63.13 13.40 -9.85
N PHE A 394 61.86 13.83 -9.98
CA PHE A 394 60.75 12.92 -10.27
C PHE A 394 60.61 12.63 -11.78
N SER A 395 60.17 11.43 -12.12
CA SER A 395 59.85 11.04 -13.50
C SER A 395 58.59 11.75 -14.01
N LYS A 396 58.41 11.82 -15.35
CA LYS A 396 57.23 12.43 -15.97
C LYS A 396 55.90 11.80 -15.51
N ALA A 397 55.90 10.51 -15.19
CA ALA A 397 54.73 9.81 -14.63
C ALA A 397 54.49 10.17 -13.16
N GLN A 398 55.55 10.21 -12.33
CA GLN A 398 55.45 10.62 -10.93
C GLN A 398 54.97 12.06 -10.79
N ARG A 399 55.47 13.00 -11.62
CA ARG A 399 55.00 14.39 -11.68
C ARG A 399 53.50 14.50 -11.99
N LYS A 400 52.98 13.70 -12.93
CA LYS A 400 51.54 13.66 -13.25
C LYS A 400 50.70 13.17 -12.07
N ASN A 401 51.13 12.10 -11.39
CA ASN A 401 50.40 11.59 -10.22
C ASN A 401 50.43 12.58 -9.06
N LEU A 402 51.57 13.26 -8.84
CA LEU A 402 51.74 14.25 -7.79
C LEU A 402 50.86 15.49 -7.98
N ASP A 403 50.71 15.98 -9.21
CA ASP A 403 49.77 17.06 -9.57
C ASP A 403 48.29 16.64 -9.38
N MET A 404 47.96 15.39 -9.74
CA MET A 404 46.62 14.83 -9.56
C MET A 404 46.25 14.68 -8.07
N TRP A 405 47.12 14.06 -7.26
CA TRP A 405 46.88 13.86 -5.82
C TRP A 405 46.83 15.19 -5.06
N ARG A 406 47.63 16.19 -5.47
CA ARG A 406 47.53 17.56 -4.96
C ARG A 406 46.13 18.12 -5.17
N LYS A 407 45.62 18.11 -6.39
CA LYS A 407 44.30 18.67 -6.73
C LYS A 407 43.19 17.98 -5.95
N GLN A 408 43.22 16.66 -5.87
CA GLN A 408 42.27 15.88 -5.06
C GLN A 408 42.34 16.25 -3.57
N ALA A 409 43.52 16.45 -3.00
CA ALA A 409 43.67 16.88 -1.60
C ALA A 409 43.22 18.33 -1.38
N GLU A 410 43.50 19.24 -2.31
CA GLU A 410 43.04 20.63 -2.27
C GLU A 410 41.51 20.72 -2.40
N GLU A 411 40.89 19.94 -3.29
CA GLU A 411 39.43 19.82 -3.47
C GLU A 411 38.74 19.30 -2.19
N ILE A 412 39.21 18.16 -1.64
CA ILE A 412 38.63 17.55 -0.44
C ILE A 412 38.79 18.48 0.78
N ARG A 413 39.94 19.14 0.94
CA ARG A 413 40.16 20.15 1.98
C ARG A 413 39.18 21.31 1.84
N ASN A 414 39.00 21.84 0.63
CA ASN A 414 38.12 22.99 0.40
C ASN A 414 36.66 22.65 0.74
N MET A 415 36.19 21.45 0.35
CA MET A 415 34.86 20.94 0.70
C MET A 415 34.65 20.84 2.23
N HIS A 416 35.60 20.26 2.97
CA HIS A 416 35.51 20.17 4.42
C HIS A 416 35.63 21.54 5.12
N ASN A 417 36.36 22.49 4.52
CA ASN A 417 36.45 23.85 5.03
C ASN A 417 35.14 24.62 4.81
N GLU A 418 34.49 24.43 3.66
CA GLU A 418 33.15 24.97 3.38
C GLU A 418 32.11 24.41 4.37
N GLN A 419 32.17 23.12 4.69
CA GLN A 419 31.33 22.50 5.74
C GLN A 419 31.54 23.17 7.11
N LEU A 420 32.79 23.36 7.55
CA LEU A 420 33.10 24.01 8.83
C LEU A 420 32.66 25.49 8.87
N MET A 421 32.76 26.21 7.74
CA MET A 421 32.30 27.60 7.63
C MET A 421 30.77 27.72 7.47
N GLY A 422 30.09 26.67 7.00
CA GLY A 422 28.63 26.58 6.99
C GLY A 422 28.08 26.54 8.41
N ILE A 423 28.58 25.57 9.21
CA ILE A 423 28.20 25.37 10.62
C ILE A 423 28.38 26.65 11.45
N ARG A 424 29.52 27.34 11.31
CA ARG A 424 29.77 28.62 12.00
C ARG A 424 28.78 29.72 11.63
N ARG A 425 28.35 29.79 10.37
CA ARG A 425 27.38 30.80 9.91
C ARG A 425 25.97 30.52 10.43
N GLU A 426 25.63 29.24 10.59
CA GLU A 426 24.38 28.79 11.21
C GLU A 426 24.34 29.24 12.67
N GLU A 427 25.43 29.00 13.42
CA GLU A 427 25.58 29.43 14.83
C GLU A 427 25.64 30.97 14.99
N GLU A 428 26.30 31.70 14.09
CA GLU A 428 26.26 33.18 14.03
C GLU A 428 24.85 33.75 13.80
N MET A 429 23.89 32.93 13.35
CA MET A 429 22.47 33.30 13.18
C MET A 429 21.57 32.79 14.31
N GLU A 430 21.94 31.71 15.01
CA GLU A 430 21.22 31.20 16.19
C GLU A 430 21.43 32.09 17.44
N MET A 431 22.62 32.71 17.59
CA MET A 431 23.00 33.50 18.78
C MET A 431 22.37 34.91 18.90
N SER A 432 21.39 35.29 18.08
CA SER A 432 20.93 36.70 17.96
C SER A 432 19.62 37.04 18.71
N ASP A 433 19.00 36.08 19.40
CA ASP A 433 17.64 36.24 19.98
C ASP A 433 17.59 36.12 21.52
N ASP A 434 18.72 35.78 22.17
CA ASP A 434 18.78 35.34 23.59
C ASP A 434 18.95 36.49 24.62
N ASP A 435 19.22 37.72 24.16
CA ASP A 435 19.59 38.88 25.00
C ASP A 435 18.38 39.62 25.66
N MET A 436 17.18 39.02 25.70
CA MET A 436 15.93 39.72 26.06
C MET A 436 15.04 39.08 27.15
N GLU A 437 15.36 37.89 27.70
CA GLU A 437 14.60 37.29 28.82
C GLU A 437 15.47 36.72 29.95
N ASP A 438 16.03 37.59 30.81
CA ASP A 438 16.11 37.26 32.25
C ASP A 438 15.97 38.49 33.15
N ALA A 439 15.05 38.43 34.10
CA ALA A 439 14.68 39.53 35.00
C ALA A 439 14.42 39.00 36.42
N PRO A 440 15.47 38.86 37.26
CA PRO A 440 15.36 38.22 38.58
C PRO A 440 14.69 39.14 39.61
N ASP A 441 13.52 38.75 40.12
CA ASP A 441 12.80 39.49 41.15
C ASP A 441 13.25 39.12 42.58
N SER A 442 13.37 40.17 43.40
CA SER A 442 13.41 40.20 44.87
C SER A 442 14.66 39.71 45.64
N LYS A 443 15.27 40.69 46.33
CA LYS A 443 15.92 40.60 47.68
C LYS A 443 17.27 39.87 47.81
N ASP A 444 18.19 40.30 48.70
CA ASP A 444 18.19 41.38 49.71
C ASP A 444 19.64 41.95 49.85
N SER A 445 19.91 42.87 50.79
CA SER A 445 21.25 43.30 51.28
C SER A 445 22.03 44.42 50.55
N GLU A 446 21.60 45.66 50.76
CA GLU A 446 22.42 46.85 51.13
C GLU A 446 23.79 47.20 50.46
N ASP A 447 24.09 46.75 49.24
CA ASP A 447 25.26 47.25 48.45
C ASP A 447 24.86 47.94 47.12
N SER A 448 23.59 47.86 46.74
CA SER A 448 23.05 48.27 45.42
C SER A 448 23.26 49.77 45.06
N GLY A 449 23.46 50.65 46.05
CA GLY A 449 23.54 52.09 45.83
C GLY A 449 24.75 52.56 45.00
N VAL A 450 25.86 51.81 44.99
CA VAL A 450 27.02 52.12 44.16
C VAL A 450 26.78 51.67 42.72
N SER A 451 26.38 50.42 42.51
CA SER A 451 26.13 49.88 41.17
C SER A 451 25.00 50.61 40.44
N GLN A 452 23.95 51.07 41.13
CA GLN A 452 22.91 51.91 40.51
C GLN A 452 23.45 53.28 40.08
N ALA A 453 24.37 53.88 40.84
CA ALA A 453 25.01 55.14 40.46
C ALA A 453 26.00 54.96 39.30
N GLU A 454 26.66 53.81 39.20
CA GLU A 454 27.55 53.49 38.07
C GLU A 454 26.76 53.17 36.79
N ALA A 455 25.67 52.39 36.88
CA ALA A 455 24.78 52.12 35.75
C ALA A 455 24.13 53.42 35.20
N LEU A 456 23.60 54.28 36.08
CA LEU A 456 23.05 55.59 35.67
C LEU A 456 24.13 56.54 35.09
N LYS A 457 25.39 56.38 35.47
CA LYS A 457 26.51 57.13 34.90
C LYS A 457 26.88 56.59 33.51
N GLU A 458 26.93 55.27 33.34
CA GLU A 458 27.16 54.62 32.06
C GLU A 458 26.04 54.93 31.06
N GLU A 459 24.78 54.92 31.50
CA GLU A 459 23.64 55.41 30.72
C GLU A 459 23.82 56.89 30.35
N ASN A 460 24.26 57.75 31.28
CA ASN A 460 24.48 59.17 30.99
C ASN A 460 25.63 59.41 30.00
N ASP A 461 26.72 58.66 30.09
CA ASP A 461 27.85 58.75 29.16
C ASP A 461 27.52 58.11 27.79
N SER A 462 26.69 57.07 27.75
CA SER A 462 26.10 56.52 26.51
C SER A 462 25.19 57.54 25.82
N LEU A 463 24.27 58.16 26.55
CA LEU A 463 23.38 59.22 26.05
C LEU A 463 24.18 60.46 25.58
N ARG A 464 25.30 60.79 26.21
CA ARG A 464 26.22 61.85 25.71
C ARG A 464 26.85 61.46 24.39
N CYS A 465 27.39 60.24 24.27
CA CYS A 465 27.95 59.73 23.02
C CYS A 465 26.90 59.71 21.90
N GLN A 466 25.66 59.33 22.20
CA GLN A 466 24.56 59.33 21.24
C GLN A 466 24.13 60.75 20.84
N LEU A 467 24.09 61.70 21.78
CA LEU A 467 23.83 63.11 21.49
C LEU A 467 24.94 63.76 20.66
N ASP A 468 26.22 63.49 20.93
CA ASP A 468 27.32 64.00 20.11
C ASP A 468 27.41 63.28 18.75
N ALA A 469 26.94 62.03 18.63
CA ALA A 469 26.74 61.36 17.34
C ALA A 469 25.65 62.08 16.50
N TYR A 470 24.46 62.31 17.05
CA TYR A 470 23.41 63.09 16.38
C TYR A 470 23.84 64.54 16.11
N ARG A 471 24.66 65.14 16.97
CA ARG A 471 25.23 66.46 16.75
C ARG A 471 26.18 66.47 15.56
N ASN A 472 27.07 65.49 15.45
CA ASN A 472 27.96 65.32 14.30
C ASN A 472 27.17 65.04 13.01
N GLU A 473 26.10 64.24 13.07
CA GLU A 473 25.20 64.00 11.94
C GLU A 473 24.49 65.29 11.49
N VAL A 474 24.00 66.10 12.43
CA VAL A 474 23.41 67.42 12.14
C VAL A 474 24.45 68.43 11.63
N GLU A 475 25.70 68.36 12.10
CA GLU A 475 26.82 69.17 11.58
C GLU A 475 27.18 68.75 10.14
N LEU A 476 27.16 67.44 9.86
CA LEU A 476 27.39 66.86 8.53
C LEU A 476 26.27 67.24 7.54
N LEU A 477 25.00 67.11 7.93
CA LEU A 477 23.84 67.51 7.13
C LEU A 477 23.81 69.02 6.84
N LYS A 478 24.26 69.86 7.79
CA LYS A 478 24.48 71.31 7.54
C LYS A 478 25.63 71.53 6.55
N GLN A 479 26.72 70.79 6.68
CA GLN A 479 27.87 70.89 5.77
C GLN A 479 27.52 70.43 4.35
N GLU A 480 26.62 69.45 4.22
CA GLU A 480 26.11 68.95 2.93
C GLU A 480 25.15 69.96 2.28
N GLN A 481 24.16 70.49 3.02
CA GLN A 481 23.29 71.56 2.53
C GLN A 481 24.07 72.83 2.14
N GLY A 482 25.17 73.14 2.85
CA GLY A 482 26.02 74.30 2.61
C GLY A 482 26.90 74.25 1.36
N LYS A 483 26.97 73.13 0.63
CA LYS A 483 27.91 72.91 -0.50
C LYS A 483 27.28 72.89 -1.90
N ASN A 484 26.01 73.28 -2.05
CA ASN A 484 25.33 73.32 -3.35
C ASN A 484 25.72 74.52 -4.24
N GLN A 485 26.95 74.52 -4.78
CA GLN A 485 27.28 75.07 -6.10
C GLN A 485 28.55 74.38 -6.68
N PRO A 486 28.72 74.32 -8.01
CA PRO A 486 29.25 73.10 -8.63
C PRO A 486 30.78 73.06 -8.83
N ILE A 487 31.39 72.00 -8.30
CA ILE A 487 32.55 71.34 -8.90
C ILE A 487 32.27 69.83 -8.91
N ARG A 488 31.82 69.30 -10.04
CA ARG A 488 31.65 67.85 -10.29
C ARG A 488 32.12 67.51 -11.71
N SER A 489 32.84 66.40 -11.84
CA SER A 489 33.19 65.79 -13.14
C SER A 489 33.45 64.28 -13.07
N GLU A 490 33.87 63.74 -11.92
CA GLU A 490 34.22 62.32 -11.78
C GLU A 490 33.03 61.46 -11.29
N GLU A 491 32.46 61.78 -10.12
CA GLU A 491 31.48 60.91 -9.43
C GLU A 491 30.10 60.83 -10.11
N ASP A 492 29.63 61.89 -10.77
CA ASP A 492 28.38 61.81 -11.55
C ASP A 492 28.53 60.92 -12.78
N ASN A 493 29.72 60.82 -13.36
CA ASN A 493 29.97 59.91 -14.48
C ASN A 493 29.93 58.44 -14.02
N THR A 494 30.54 58.10 -12.87
CA THR A 494 30.52 56.72 -12.37
C THR A 494 29.09 56.30 -11.96
N HIS A 495 28.33 57.15 -11.26
CA HIS A 495 26.94 56.86 -10.92
C HIS A 495 26.03 56.78 -12.15
N SER A 496 26.13 57.71 -13.10
CA SER A 496 25.34 57.66 -14.34
C SER A 496 25.65 56.42 -15.18
N GLN A 497 26.91 56.00 -15.22
CA GLN A 497 27.35 54.79 -15.93
C GLN A 497 26.88 53.50 -15.24
N GLN A 498 26.88 53.44 -13.90
CA GLN A 498 26.25 52.35 -13.15
C GLN A 498 24.73 52.27 -13.41
N LEU A 499 24.03 53.41 -13.40
CA LEU A 499 22.59 53.46 -13.71
C LEU A 499 22.31 52.96 -15.13
N SER A 500 23.13 53.37 -16.11
CA SER A 500 23.06 52.91 -17.50
C SER A 500 23.21 51.38 -17.60
N PHE A 501 24.19 50.78 -16.91
CA PHE A 501 24.35 49.32 -16.92
C PHE A 501 23.17 48.60 -16.26
N LEU A 502 22.64 49.12 -15.15
CA LEU A 502 21.49 48.52 -14.47
C LEU A 502 20.22 48.59 -15.35
N GLN A 503 20.00 49.73 -16.02
CA GLN A 503 18.89 49.93 -16.94
C GLN A 503 19.00 49.04 -18.19
N GLN A 504 20.21 48.85 -18.72
CA GLN A 504 20.48 47.94 -19.84
C GLN A 504 20.26 46.47 -19.45
N ALA A 505 20.65 46.07 -18.24
CA ALA A 505 20.39 44.73 -17.71
C ALA A 505 18.87 44.47 -17.54
N LEU A 506 18.13 45.46 -17.01
CA LEU A 506 16.67 45.40 -16.88
C LEU A 506 15.96 45.27 -18.25
N GLN A 507 16.36 46.04 -19.26
CA GLN A 507 15.83 45.89 -20.62
C GLN A 507 16.18 44.52 -21.23
N GLY A 508 17.39 44.02 -20.98
CA GLY A 508 17.80 42.67 -21.39
C GLY A 508 16.90 41.59 -20.79
N MET A 509 16.68 41.63 -19.47
CA MET A 509 15.81 40.68 -18.78
C MET A 509 14.34 40.81 -19.22
N GLN A 510 13.83 42.02 -19.41
CA GLN A 510 12.47 42.24 -19.92
C GLN A 510 12.28 41.64 -21.33
N LYS A 511 13.29 41.77 -22.21
CA LYS A 511 13.30 41.15 -23.54
C LYS A 511 13.39 39.62 -23.49
N GLN A 512 14.17 39.08 -22.55
CA GLN A 512 14.25 37.63 -22.28
C GLN A 512 12.88 37.08 -21.86
N LEU A 513 12.19 37.76 -20.93
CA LEU A 513 10.86 37.38 -20.45
C LEU A 513 9.77 37.45 -21.54
N LEU A 514 9.81 38.47 -22.40
CA LEU A 514 8.92 38.56 -23.56
C LEU A 514 9.13 37.38 -24.53
N LYS A 515 10.39 37.02 -24.84
CA LYS A 515 10.73 35.88 -25.69
C LYS A 515 10.26 34.55 -25.09
N MET A 516 10.51 34.33 -23.79
CA MET A 516 10.02 33.15 -23.06
C MET A 516 8.49 33.02 -23.11
N ARG A 517 7.76 34.14 -23.02
CA ARG A 517 6.29 34.15 -23.09
C ARG A 517 5.77 33.77 -24.48
N GLU A 518 6.45 34.20 -25.53
CA GLU A 518 6.09 33.85 -26.91
C GLU A 518 6.43 32.39 -27.24
N GLU A 519 7.57 31.88 -26.74
CA GLU A 519 7.93 30.45 -26.84
C GLU A 519 6.95 29.54 -26.08
N LEU A 520 6.48 29.95 -24.89
CA LEU A 520 5.43 29.23 -24.18
C LEU A 520 4.11 29.19 -24.97
N LYS A 521 3.68 30.33 -25.51
CA LYS A 521 2.46 30.40 -26.33
C LYS A 521 2.55 29.55 -27.60
N GLN A 522 3.74 29.47 -28.21
CA GLN A 522 3.95 28.57 -29.35
C GLN A 522 3.88 27.09 -28.92
N ARG A 523 4.45 26.74 -27.76
CA ARG A 523 4.37 25.37 -27.20
C ARG A 523 2.95 24.96 -26.83
N GLU A 524 2.12 25.88 -26.35
CA GLU A 524 0.70 25.65 -26.10
C GLU A 524 -0.04 25.28 -27.40
N ALA A 525 0.18 26.03 -28.48
CA ALA A 525 -0.41 25.74 -29.80
C ALA A 525 0.12 24.43 -30.43
N GLU A 526 1.41 24.11 -30.25
CA GLU A 526 2.00 22.83 -30.66
C GLU A 526 1.39 21.64 -29.89
N LEU A 527 1.11 21.82 -28.59
CA LEU A 527 0.46 20.81 -27.74
C LEU A 527 -1.01 20.59 -28.12
N GLU A 528 -1.76 21.67 -28.34
CA GLU A 528 -3.18 21.60 -28.75
C GLU A 528 -3.32 20.87 -30.09
N LYS A 529 -2.50 21.22 -31.09
CA LYS A 529 -2.43 20.47 -32.35
C LYS A 529 -2.06 18.99 -32.14
N SER A 530 -1.10 18.69 -31.25
CA SER A 530 -0.72 17.31 -30.95
C SER A 530 -1.87 16.49 -30.32
N LEU A 531 -2.75 17.14 -29.55
CA LEU A 531 -3.98 16.53 -29.03
C LEU A 531 -5.01 16.29 -30.14
N GLU A 532 -5.17 17.20 -31.09
CA GLU A 532 -6.01 16.99 -32.29
C GLU A 532 -5.50 15.82 -33.13
N ASP A 533 -4.21 15.80 -33.49
CA ASP A 533 -3.57 14.73 -34.26
C ASP A 533 -3.72 13.37 -33.55
N LYS A 534 -3.54 13.32 -32.23
CA LYS A 534 -3.74 12.13 -31.40
C LYS A 534 -5.20 11.65 -31.40
N GLN A 535 -6.17 12.56 -31.36
CA GLN A 535 -7.60 12.23 -31.39
C GLN A 535 -8.03 11.76 -32.79
N GLN A 536 -7.49 12.36 -33.87
CA GLN A 536 -7.67 11.86 -35.24
C GLN A 536 -7.12 10.44 -35.39
N LEU A 537 -5.90 10.18 -34.91
CA LEU A 537 -5.29 8.85 -34.97
C LEU A 537 -6.08 7.81 -34.16
N LYS A 538 -6.60 8.19 -32.98
CA LYS A 538 -7.48 7.34 -32.18
C LYS A 538 -8.77 6.97 -32.94
N ASN A 539 -9.37 7.91 -33.66
CA ASN A 539 -10.54 7.66 -34.50
C ASN A 539 -10.20 6.74 -35.69
N GLN A 540 -9.03 6.91 -36.32
CA GLN A 540 -8.57 5.99 -37.38
C GLN A 540 -8.37 4.56 -36.85
N VAL A 541 -7.75 4.39 -35.68
CA VAL A 541 -7.58 3.08 -35.02
C VAL A 541 -8.93 2.46 -34.66
N GLN A 542 -9.90 3.25 -34.19
CA GLN A 542 -11.26 2.79 -33.93
C GLN A 542 -11.94 2.28 -35.22
N ASN A 543 -11.90 3.08 -36.30
CA ASN A 543 -12.46 2.70 -37.60
C ASN A 543 -11.80 1.44 -38.19
N LEU A 544 -10.48 1.29 -38.05
CA LEU A 544 -9.75 0.10 -38.48
C LEU A 544 -10.12 -1.14 -37.64
N LYS A 545 -10.33 -0.97 -36.34
CA LYS A 545 -10.79 -2.04 -35.44
C LYS A 545 -12.20 -2.50 -35.77
N GLU A 546 -13.10 -1.56 -36.09
CA GLU A 546 -14.47 -1.87 -36.54
C GLU A 546 -14.48 -2.52 -37.94
N GLY A 547 -13.60 -2.07 -38.85
CA GLY A 547 -13.37 -2.73 -40.14
C GLY A 547 -12.88 -4.17 -39.99
N LEU A 548 -11.90 -4.42 -39.12
CA LEU A 548 -11.41 -5.76 -38.80
C LEU A 548 -12.50 -6.63 -38.15
N GLN A 549 -13.29 -6.08 -37.23
CA GLN A 549 -14.42 -6.79 -36.63
C GLN A 549 -15.48 -7.18 -37.67
N ASN A 550 -15.73 -6.31 -38.65
CA ASN A 550 -16.65 -6.59 -39.76
C ASN A 550 -16.09 -7.63 -40.75
N LEU A 551 -14.78 -7.64 -41.03
CA LEU A 551 -14.15 -8.73 -41.78
C LEU A 551 -14.23 -10.06 -41.02
N GLN A 552 -13.93 -10.07 -39.72
CA GLN A 552 -14.01 -11.25 -38.85
C GLN A 552 -15.42 -11.85 -38.87
N ASN A 553 -16.46 -11.01 -38.88
CA ASN A 553 -17.86 -11.43 -38.96
C ASN A 553 -18.24 -11.92 -40.38
N ALA A 554 -17.79 -11.24 -41.44
CA ALA A 554 -18.05 -11.65 -42.82
C ALA A 554 -17.37 -13.00 -43.17
N GLN A 555 -16.20 -13.26 -42.59
CA GLN A 555 -15.44 -14.49 -42.80
C GLN A 555 -16.05 -15.71 -42.05
N LEU A 556 -17.02 -15.47 -41.15
CA LEU A 556 -17.82 -16.50 -40.49
C LEU A 556 -19.04 -16.95 -41.32
N GLU A 557 -19.57 -16.09 -42.20
CA GLU A 557 -20.71 -16.42 -43.08
C GLU A 557 -20.29 -17.08 -44.41
N MET A 558 -19.01 -17.03 -44.79
CA MET A 558 -18.55 -17.37 -46.15
C MET A 558 -17.70 -18.65 -46.26
N SER A 559 -17.68 -19.54 -45.24
CA SER A 559 -16.95 -20.82 -45.27
C SER A 559 -17.82 -22.04 -45.62
N LYS A 560 -18.71 -21.90 -46.61
CA LYS A 560 -19.54 -23.00 -47.14
C LYS A 560 -19.71 -22.99 -48.67
N GLN A 561 -18.63 -23.10 -49.44
CA GLN A 561 -18.64 -23.74 -50.77
C GLN A 561 -17.22 -24.07 -51.27
N ASP A 562 -17.13 -25.18 -52.04
CA ASP A 562 -16.18 -25.60 -53.10
C ASP A 562 -14.65 -25.34 -52.92
N ASP A 563 -13.74 -26.32 -53.03
CA ASP A 563 -13.47 -27.42 -54.00
C ASP A 563 -12.62 -27.01 -55.23
N ARG A 564 -11.65 -27.87 -55.59
CA ARG A 564 -10.72 -27.91 -56.74
C ARG A 564 -9.61 -26.85 -56.90
N GLY A 565 -8.41 -27.35 -57.21
CA GLY A 565 -7.69 -26.91 -58.42
C GLY A 565 -6.15 -26.82 -58.38
N SER A 566 -5.47 -27.84 -58.90
CA SER A 566 -4.09 -27.92 -59.44
C SER A 566 -3.07 -26.76 -59.32
N GLU A 567 -1.92 -27.11 -58.74
CA GLU A 567 -0.55 -27.15 -59.32
C GLU A 567 0.22 -25.91 -59.84
N GLU A 568 1.54 -26.01 -59.58
CA GLU A 568 2.72 -25.65 -60.40
C GLU A 568 3.68 -24.49 -60.02
N SER A 569 4.95 -24.90 -59.84
CA SER A 569 6.20 -24.31 -60.32
C SER A 569 6.72 -22.92 -59.89
N ALA A 570 7.64 -22.99 -58.91
CA ALA A 570 9.10 -22.84 -59.13
C ALA A 570 9.87 -21.53 -58.79
N ASN A 571 10.92 -21.76 -57.98
CA ASN A 571 12.31 -21.28 -58.08
C ASN A 571 12.78 -19.93 -57.48
N GLN A 572 13.82 -20.10 -56.63
CA GLN A 572 15.02 -19.26 -56.44
C GLN A 572 14.84 -17.89 -55.74
N SER A 573 15.82 -17.40 -54.97
CA SER A 573 17.19 -17.87 -54.75
C SER A 573 17.59 -17.98 -53.25
N SER A 574 18.23 -19.10 -52.92
CA SER A 574 19.57 -19.21 -52.29
C SER A 574 19.98 -18.20 -51.20
N GLU A 575 20.20 -18.65 -49.96
CA GLU A 575 21.54 -18.97 -49.37
C GLU A 575 22.09 -17.78 -48.53
N ALA A 576 22.98 -17.90 -47.54
CA ALA A 576 23.50 -18.98 -46.66
C ALA A 576 24.40 -18.28 -45.59
N THR A 577 24.91 -18.82 -44.47
CA THR A 577 24.84 -20.14 -43.82
C THR A 577 25.12 -20.00 -42.30
N ALA A 578 24.85 -21.10 -41.58
CA ALA A 578 25.57 -21.73 -40.46
C ALA A 578 27.04 -21.28 -40.15
N SER A 579 27.69 -21.63 -39.02
CA SER A 579 27.46 -22.73 -38.04
C SER A 579 28.05 -22.34 -36.65
N THR A 580 27.57 -22.82 -35.49
CA THR A 580 27.88 -24.12 -34.82
C THR A 580 29.39 -24.40 -34.70
N VAL A 581 30.01 -24.58 -33.53
CA VAL A 581 30.13 -25.78 -32.62
C VAL A 581 30.95 -25.36 -31.36
N VAL A 582 31.16 -26.03 -30.20
CA VAL A 582 30.70 -27.25 -29.46
C VAL A 582 31.17 -27.03 -27.98
N SER A 583 30.40 -27.32 -26.90
CA SER A 583 30.25 -28.60 -26.13
C SER A 583 31.56 -29.24 -25.61
N CYS A 584 31.70 -29.92 -24.46
CA CYS A 584 30.82 -30.35 -23.35
C CYS A 584 31.51 -30.08 -21.97
N SER A 585 30.85 -30.26 -20.82
CA SER A 585 30.90 -31.53 -20.03
C SER A 585 29.80 -31.60 -18.94
N GLN A 586 29.62 -32.81 -18.37
CA GLN A 586 28.53 -33.24 -17.47
C GLN A 586 28.84 -32.90 -15.98
N GLU A 587 27.95 -33.04 -14.97
CA GLU A 587 27.10 -34.18 -14.57
C GLU A 587 25.65 -33.84 -14.11
N LYS A 588 24.94 -34.85 -13.58
CA LYS A 588 23.47 -34.91 -13.35
C LYS A 588 23.05 -34.56 -11.91
N GLU A 589 21.83 -34.08 -11.72
CA GLU A 589 20.79 -34.80 -10.95
C GLU A 589 19.35 -34.26 -11.14
N GLY A 590 18.36 -35.07 -10.74
CA GLY A 590 16.98 -34.71 -10.31
C GLY A 590 16.11 -33.69 -11.07
N PRO A 591 14.96 -34.06 -11.67
CA PRO A 591 13.92 -33.12 -12.04
C PRO A 591 13.03 -32.75 -10.84
N THR A 592 12.82 -31.46 -10.60
CA THR A 592 11.80 -30.94 -9.66
C THR A 592 10.90 -29.89 -10.33
N GLU A 593 9.77 -29.60 -9.70
CA GLU A 593 8.60 -28.98 -10.33
C GLU A 593 8.85 -27.55 -10.81
N ARG A 594 8.36 -27.22 -12.01
CA ARG A 594 8.36 -25.85 -12.53
C ARG A 594 7.27 -25.02 -11.84
N ASN A 595 7.62 -24.44 -10.69
CA ASN A 595 6.98 -23.23 -10.22
C ASN A 595 6.97 -22.15 -11.33
N PRO A 596 6.00 -21.22 -11.35
CA PRO A 596 6.09 -20.05 -12.21
C PRO A 596 7.40 -19.29 -11.93
N PRO A 597 8.06 -18.73 -12.96
CA PRO A 597 9.35 -18.07 -12.77
C PRO A 597 9.19 -16.88 -11.82
N SER A 598 9.89 -16.95 -10.69
CA SER A 598 10.02 -15.82 -9.75
C SER A 598 10.58 -14.61 -10.50
N PRO A 599 10.04 -13.39 -10.32
CA PRO A 599 10.56 -12.19 -10.97
C PRO A 599 11.99 -11.83 -10.51
N VAL A 600 12.53 -12.52 -9.51
CA VAL A 600 13.95 -12.57 -9.12
C VAL A 600 14.46 -14.01 -9.31
N HIS A 601 15.47 -14.20 -10.16
CA HIS A 601 15.97 -15.52 -10.59
C HIS A 601 17.31 -15.92 -9.93
N SER A 602 17.96 -15.03 -9.17
CA SER A 602 19.20 -15.34 -8.46
C SER A 602 19.37 -14.54 -7.17
N GLU A 603 20.22 -15.04 -6.27
CA GLU A 603 20.62 -14.35 -5.04
C GLU A 603 21.29 -12.98 -5.33
N ARG A 604 22.11 -12.88 -6.39
CA ARG A 604 22.70 -11.60 -6.82
C ARG A 604 21.63 -10.58 -7.20
N GLU A 605 20.57 -10.99 -7.90
CA GLU A 605 19.45 -10.11 -8.20
C GLU A 605 18.69 -9.70 -6.93
N ALA A 606 18.48 -10.61 -5.97
CA ALA A 606 17.85 -10.28 -4.68
C ALA A 606 18.65 -9.23 -3.89
N LEU A 607 19.99 -9.38 -3.83
CA LEU A 607 20.90 -8.42 -3.20
C LEU A 607 20.88 -7.06 -3.92
N LEU A 608 20.89 -7.05 -5.26
CA LEU A 608 20.74 -5.81 -6.04
C LEU A 608 19.40 -5.12 -5.77
N VAL A 609 18.29 -5.87 -5.70
CA VAL A 609 16.97 -5.31 -5.32
C VAL A 609 17.01 -4.68 -3.94
N GLY A 610 17.64 -5.31 -2.95
CA GLY A 610 17.80 -4.73 -1.61
C GLY A 610 18.59 -3.42 -1.61
N ILE A 611 19.74 -3.39 -2.28
CA ILE A 611 20.62 -2.21 -2.37
C ILE A 611 19.95 -1.07 -3.16
N ILE A 612 19.26 -1.36 -4.26
CA ILE A 612 18.56 -0.33 -5.03
C ILE A 612 17.31 0.18 -4.29
N SER A 613 16.63 -0.68 -3.52
CA SER A 613 15.50 -0.26 -2.68
C SER A 613 15.94 0.73 -1.61
N THR A 614 17.04 0.46 -0.89
CA THR A 614 17.55 1.37 0.15
C THR A 614 18.10 2.67 -0.44
N PHE A 615 18.80 2.61 -1.60
CA PHE A 615 19.25 3.78 -2.34
C PHE A 615 18.08 4.67 -2.81
N LEU A 616 17.06 4.09 -3.46
CA LEU A 616 15.91 4.86 -3.95
C LEU A 616 14.98 5.34 -2.84
N HIS A 617 14.94 4.67 -1.67
CA HIS A 617 14.13 5.13 -0.55
C HIS A 617 14.61 6.48 0.02
N VAL A 618 15.91 6.78 -0.03
CA VAL A 618 16.47 8.08 0.39
C VAL A 618 16.53 9.12 -0.74
N HIS A 619 15.92 8.83 -1.90
CA HIS A 619 15.87 9.71 -3.07
C HIS A 619 14.41 10.01 -3.45
N PRO A 620 13.75 11.00 -2.81
CA PRO A 620 12.31 11.25 -2.96
C PRO A 620 11.89 11.76 -4.36
N PHE A 621 12.85 12.15 -5.19
CA PHE A 621 12.64 12.53 -6.59
C PHE A 621 13.16 11.48 -7.59
N GLY A 622 13.46 10.27 -7.10
CA GLY A 622 14.01 9.16 -7.88
C GLY A 622 15.43 9.39 -8.39
N ALA A 623 15.94 8.42 -9.14
CA ALA A 623 17.25 8.48 -9.78
C ALA A 623 17.21 7.91 -11.20
N SER A 624 17.99 8.51 -12.11
CA SER A 624 18.25 7.95 -13.45
C SER A 624 19.09 6.68 -13.36
N ILE A 625 19.01 5.84 -14.40
CA ILE A 625 19.68 4.53 -14.43
C ILE A 625 21.21 4.69 -14.34
N GLU A 626 21.75 5.74 -14.95
CA GLU A 626 23.16 6.14 -14.89
C GLU A 626 23.60 6.47 -13.45
N TYR A 627 22.75 7.15 -12.66
CA TYR A 627 23.07 7.51 -11.28
C TYR A 627 23.00 6.29 -10.36
N ILE A 628 21.98 5.43 -10.52
CA ILE A 628 21.88 4.14 -9.81
C ILE A 628 23.12 3.28 -10.10
N CYS A 629 23.52 3.15 -11.37
CA CYS A 629 24.72 2.41 -11.74
C CYS A 629 26.00 3.07 -11.24
N SER A 630 26.11 4.40 -11.21
CA SER A 630 27.27 5.11 -10.63
C SER A 630 27.41 4.91 -9.11
N TYR A 631 26.31 4.70 -8.39
CA TYR A 631 26.34 4.27 -6.99
C TYR A 631 26.76 2.80 -6.89
N LEU A 632 26.08 1.90 -7.60
CA LEU A 632 26.32 0.45 -7.57
C LEU A 632 27.75 0.05 -8.00
N GLN A 633 28.35 0.74 -8.98
CA GLN A 633 29.71 0.46 -9.45
C GLN A 633 30.81 0.80 -8.43
N ARG A 634 30.47 1.50 -7.33
CA ARG A 634 31.36 1.67 -6.16
C ARG A 634 31.39 0.43 -5.27
N LEU A 635 30.43 -0.49 -5.43
CA LEU A 635 30.27 -1.72 -4.66
C LEU A 635 30.69 -2.95 -5.48
N ASP A 636 30.27 -3.05 -6.75
CA ASP A 636 30.73 -4.07 -7.72
C ASP A 636 30.96 -3.43 -9.10
N THR A 637 32.23 -3.40 -9.53
CA THR A 637 32.64 -2.82 -10.82
C THR A 637 32.16 -3.60 -12.04
N LYS A 638 31.50 -4.76 -11.85
CA LYS A 638 30.92 -5.57 -12.95
C LYS A 638 29.49 -5.19 -13.29
N ILE A 639 28.86 -4.27 -12.55
CA ILE A 639 27.44 -3.93 -12.73
C ILE A 639 27.19 -3.16 -14.03
N ASN A 640 26.26 -3.69 -14.83
CA ASN A 640 25.91 -3.20 -16.16
C ASN A 640 24.54 -2.47 -16.14
N PRO A 641 24.38 -1.28 -16.76
CA PRO A 641 23.08 -0.59 -16.82
C PRO A 641 21.93 -1.46 -17.35
N ASN A 642 22.21 -2.34 -18.31
CA ASN A 642 21.18 -3.16 -18.95
C ASN A 642 20.67 -4.30 -18.06
N GLU A 643 21.48 -4.85 -17.13
CA GLU A 643 20.98 -5.82 -16.15
C GLU A 643 20.13 -5.14 -15.08
N VAL A 644 20.50 -3.91 -14.69
CA VAL A 644 19.76 -3.12 -13.69
C VAL A 644 18.41 -2.65 -14.25
N GLU A 645 18.35 -2.06 -15.45
CA GLU A 645 17.07 -1.62 -16.03
C GLU A 645 16.11 -2.80 -16.27
N SER A 646 16.63 -3.96 -16.70
CA SER A 646 15.87 -5.20 -16.86
C SER A 646 15.31 -5.73 -15.53
N LEU A 647 16.12 -5.75 -14.47
CA LEU A 647 15.72 -6.19 -13.12
C LEU A 647 14.66 -5.27 -12.51
N LEU A 648 14.80 -3.95 -12.65
CA LEU A 648 13.81 -2.98 -12.17
C LEU A 648 12.49 -3.09 -12.96
N SER A 649 12.57 -3.26 -14.29
CA SER A 649 11.39 -3.45 -15.15
C SER A 649 10.60 -4.73 -14.85
N ARG A 650 11.25 -5.77 -14.31
CA ARG A 650 10.62 -7.02 -13.86
C ARG A 650 9.87 -6.90 -12.53
N LEU A 651 10.02 -5.80 -11.80
CA LEU A 651 9.49 -5.62 -10.45
C LEU A 651 8.59 -4.37 -10.32
N PRO A 652 7.53 -4.22 -11.14
CA PRO A 652 6.72 -3.00 -11.23
C PRO A 652 5.92 -2.65 -9.95
N CYS A 653 5.79 -3.58 -9.01
CA CYS A 653 5.21 -3.33 -7.69
C CYS A 653 6.23 -2.73 -6.70
N THR A 654 7.52 -2.95 -6.94
CA THR A 654 8.64 -2.52 -6.08
C THR A 654 9.29 -1.23 -6.60
N PHE A 655 9.42 -1.11 -7.92
CA PHE A 655 10.04 0.02 -8.61
C PHE A 655 9.18 0.52 -9.76
N ARG A 656 9.16 1.84 -9.96
CA ARG A 656 8.41 2.51 -11.03
C ARG A 656 9.33 3.43 -11.82
N GLN A 657 9.32 3.31 -13.15
CA GLN A 657 9.93 4.32 -14.03
C GLN A 657 8.92 5.44 -14.26
N GLU A 658 9.31 6.68 -13.97
CA GLU A 658 8.55 7.90 -14.22
C GLU A 658 9.40 8.85 -15.08
N LEU A 659 8.74 9.75 -15.82
CA LEU A 659 9.43 10.75 -16.64
C LEU A 659 9.25 12.12 -15.99
N THR A 660 10.37 12.70 -15.57
CA THR A 660 10.43 13.97 -14.82
C THR A 660 11.12 15.04 -15.65
N GLY A 661 10.57 16.26 -15.67
CA GLY A 661 11.08 17.39 -16.47
C GLY A 661 10.11 17.82 -17.57
N VAL A 662 10.52 18.80 -18.39
CA VAL A 662 9.65 19.39 -19.43
C VAL A 662 10.46 19.67 -20.70
N GLY A 663 10.01 19.14 -21.83
CA GLY A 663 10.66 19.33 -23.13
C GLY A 663 12.05 18.69 -23.18
N ALA A 664 13.10 19.49 -23.36
CA ALA A 664 14.48 19.00 -23.49
C ALA A 664 15.11 18.50 -22.18
N SER A 665 14.45 18.67 -21.03
CA SER A 665 14.91 18.20 -19.70
C SER A 665 14.22 16.92 -19.23
N LEU A 666 13.61 16.15 -20.15
CA LEU A 666 12.85 14.94 -19.82
C LEU A 666 13.79 13.78 -19.42
N GLU A 667 14.01 13.62 -18.11
CA GLU A 667 14.82 12.53 -17.53
C GLU A 667 13.92 11.33 -17.18
N LYS A 668 14.34 10.12 -17.54
CA LYS A 668 13.76 8.88 -17.00
C LYS A 668 14.32 8.65 -15.60
N ARG A 669 13.44 8.52 -14.60
CA ARG A 669 13.83 8.23 -13.22
C ARG A 669 13.11 7.00 -12.68
N TRP A 670 13.81 6.24 -11.85
CA TRP A 670 13.25 5.14 -11.09
C TRP A 670 12.93 5.60 -9.67
N ASN A 671 11.72 5.29 -9.21
CA ASN A 671 11.21 5.53 -7.86
C ASN A 671 10.96 4.19 -7.15
N PHE A 672 11.19 4.13 -5.83
CA PHE A 672 10.81 2.98 -5.01
C PHE A 672 9.35 3.10 -4.56
N CYS A 673 8.53 2.10 -4.89
CA CYS A 673 7.10 2.08 -4.61
C CYS A 673 6.62 0.83 -3.86
N GLY A 674 7.52 0.01 -3.30
CA GLY A 674 7.17 -1.25 -2.62
C GLY A 674 6.07 -1.14 -1.56
N PHE A 675 6.06 -0.05 -0.77
CA PHE A 675 5.02 0.23 0.23
C PHE A 675 3.61 0.47 -0.35
N GLN A 676 3.50 0.82 -1.64
CA GLN A 676 2.22 0.95 -2.35
C GLN A 676 1.77 -0.39 -2.95
N GLY A 677 2.72 -1.23 -3.40
CA GLY A 677 2.46 -2.58 -3.86
C GLY A 677 1.77 -3.44 -2.79
N ILE A 678 2.24 -3.38 -1.54
CA ILE A 678 1.69 -4.10 -0.37
C ILE A 678 0.22 -3.70 -0.06
N LYS A 679 -0.24 -2.53 -0.53
CA LYS A 679 -1.64 -2.09 -0.38
C LYS A 679 -2.56 -2.48 -1.55
N SER A 680 -2.02 -3.17 -2.56
CA SER A 680 -2.67 -3.44 -3.85
C SER A 680 -2.83 -4.93 -4.19
N THR A 681 -2.46 -5.81 -3.25
CA THR A 681 -2.63 -7.27 -3.28
C THR A 681 -3.21 -7.74 -1.95
#